data_AF-A0A0V0WVU0-F1
#
_entry.id   AF-A0A0V0WVU0-F1
#
_cell.length_a   1.000
_cell.length_b   1.000
_cell.length_c   1.000
_cell.angle_alpha   90.00
_cell.angle_beta   90.00
_cell.angle_gamma   90.00
#
_symmetry.space_group_name_H-M   'P 1'
#
loop_
_entity.id
_entity.type
_entity.pdbx_description
1 polymer ?
#
loop_
_entity_poly.entity_id
_entity_poly.type
_entity_poly.pdbx_seq_one_letter_code
_entity_poly.pdbx_strand_id
1 'polypeptide(L)'
;LKFFIYTVYYSNFTTVENCIYLVLLLRFTLTFQWTILNFQTIITESFVQTTMKLLLLFEIFILVFSTQGKRILENIYVKLNTSYSCSLILNGTHEFGCKSYRNGNKGVLFWARSLEDLNYIHSDESQIGPYVLMIESSNLVSLGYTWFQRIKSNIAGLLIYVNESNVYDLNFSEDTHCPNSNFDIYTEDPDYSNCKKNEWNKYGNGIRFFYWGIPVFLVLNETEVQLLIDKCFMNYNYATYGNSVKWPLCAAELTDFKLAAGDAERCIRRNEMNNIFTAPVYYCMPIQNWNVYAFLPQRSSETLAKNHSVFMLMSRVDSFTMFDDMDYGSSAISSLLVILAVSEALGKDAHRIADLSTKNDRQLLLALFAGESFDYIGSSRMVWEMMHNNFPAMDSSIHSEALATLSNLGFLLEVGDLTYSNDSLYMHIDPRSYQKYGSVKEKIDMTVKALREHSSSIQFISDKPLPPSSLHSFLKEDDSIPAIAITGYGSSFTNRFYNSFLDQPRFLNIPEYKKTALDVANSLVKLSLRWLNNDVDVLDPPVVNQTMFDIMTDCFLQWPNFNCTLFLQLSESLPPSWHDMALNALTTVPGRRTFTGLGPEYMILPSRVYSELLMFYFLGERVESGANLTYKSCFEMNNTNPLQNCLFYRELFLHDTSDANNYCICSPVKHSLARSPAFDIADYNYKSGKYSTWVMSLVNNEPTMRIYLVNSPAWQLTVFLTGIGLFFVSLFFIHVITKSSHLLFSDSLVAV
;
A
#
# COMPACT_ATOMS: atom_id res chain seq x y z
N LEU A 1 2.68 -43.68 48.15
CA LEU A 1 4.14 -43.63 47.87
C LEU A 1 4.57 -44.52 46.68
N LYS A 2 4.31 -45.84 46.67
CA LYS A 2 4.72 -46.73 45.56
C LYS A 2 4.06 -46.44 44.19
N PHE A 3 2.85 -45.88 44.16
CA PHE A 3 2.18 -45.47 42.91
C PHE A 3 2.72 -44.13 42.34
N PHE A 4 3.37 -43.32 43.18
CA PHE A 4 3.90 -41.99 42.79
C PHE A 4 5.36 -42.06 42.31
N ILE A 5 6.13 -43.03 42.82
CA ILE A 5 7.52 -43.27 42.39
C ILE A 5 7.55 -43.79 40.95
N TYR A 6 6.49 -44.45 40.47
CA TYR A 6 6.42 -44.95 39.10
C TYR A 6 6.17 -43.84 38.06
N THR A 7 5.45 -42.78 38.43
CA THR A 7 5.12 -41.67 37.53
C THR A 7 6.27 -40.68 37.35
N VAL A 8 7.14 -40.54 38.35
CA VAL A 8 8.28 -39.60 38.33
C VAL A 8 9.43 -40.09 37.43
N TYR A 9 9.52 -41.39 37.15
CA TYR A 9 10.64 -41.96 36.37
C TYR A 9 10.48 -41.84 34.84
N TYR A 10 9.32 -41.42 34.32
CA TYR A 10 9.03 -41.45 32.87
C TYR A 10 8.61 -40.12 32.23
N SER A 11 8.66 -39.00 32.95
CA SER A 11 8.29 -37.69 32.42
C SER A 11 9.43 -36.68 32.54
N ASN A 12 10.08 -36.36 31.42
CA ASN A 12 11.04 -35.26 31.30
C ASN A 12 10.31 -33.92 31.53
N PHE A 13 10.32 -33.43 32.77
CA PHE A 13 9.87 -32.09 33.15
C PHE A 13 11.07 -31.17 33.39
N THR A 14 11.14 -30.08 32.63
CA THR A 14 12.22 -29.08 32.64
C THR A 14 12.03 -27.92 33.63
N THR A 15 11.35 -28.13 34.75
CA THR A 15 11.41 -27.18 35.88
C THR A 15 11.38 -27.91 37.22
N VAL A 16 12.59 -28.24 37.69
CA VAL A 16 12.86 -28.87 38.99
C VAL A 16 12.34 -28.03 40.17
N GLU A 17 12.17 -26.71 40.00
CA GLU A 17 11.77 -25.77 41.05
C GLU A 17 10.32 -25.96 41.53
N ASN A 18 9.36 -26.21 40.64
CA ASN A 18 7.95 -26.36 41.03
C ASN A 18 7.67 -27.68 41.77
N CYS A 19 8.41 -28.76 41.43
CA CYS A 19 8.36 -30.01 42.18
C CYS A 19 8.97 -29.85 43.58
N ILE A 20 10.04 -29.08 43.73
CA ILE A 20 10.63 -28.80 45.05
C ILE A 20 9.64 -28.01 45.92
N TYR A 21 8.96 -27.00 45.36
CA TYR A 21 7.93 -26.25 46.10
C TYR A 21 6.74 -27.11 46.52
N LEU A 22 6.22 -27.97 45.64
CA LEU A 22 5.10 -28.84 45.96
C LEU A 22 5.49 -29.94 46.96
N VAL A 23 6.70 -30.50 46.84
CA VAL A 23 7.25 -31.50 47.78
C VAL A 23 7.57 -30.87 49.14
N LEU A 24 8.02 -29.62 49.18
CA LEU A 24 8.19 -28.87 50.43
C LEU A 24 6.84 -28.54 51.08
N LEU A 25 5.83 -28.12 50.31
CA LEU A 25 4.48 -27.87 50.82
C LEU A 25 3.80 -29.15 51.34
N LEU A 26 3.97 -30.28 50.64
CA LEU A 26 3.47 -31.59 51.07
C LEU A 26 4.25 -32.14 52.27
N ARG A 27 5.57 -31.96 52.32
CA ARG A 27 6.36 -32.29 53.52
C ARG A 27 5.91 -31.43 54.69
N PHE A 28 5.69 -30.14 54.50
CA PHE A 28 5.29 -29.21 55.56
C PHE A 28 3.89 -29.53 56.07
N THR A 29 2.92 -29.81 55.19
CA THR A 29 1.56 -30.23 55.59
C THR A 29 1.54 -31.61 56.26
N LEU A 30 2.39 -32.55 55.82
CA LEU A 30 2.54 -33.86 56.48
C LEU A 30 3.28 -33.76 57.82
N THR A 31 4.32 -32.92 57.97
CA THR A 31 4.95 -32.68 59.28
C THR A 31 4.04 -31.88 60.21
N PHE A 32 3.21 -30.98 59.68
CA PHE A 32 2.21 -30.21 60.43
C PHE A 32 1.04 -31.09 60.89
N GLN A 33 0.56 -32.02 60.05
CA GLN A 33 -0.42 -33.03 60.47
C GLN A 33 0.18 -34.04 61.46
N TRP A 34 1.44 -34.45 61.30
CA TRP A 34 2.09 -35.40 62.22
C TRP A 34 2.43 -34.78 63.58
N THR A 35 2.69 -33.47 63.64
CA THR A 35 2.87 -32.74 64.91
C THR A 35 1.55 -32.47 65.62
N ILE A 36 0.45 -32.24 64.89
CA ILE A 36 -0.89 -32.04 65.48
C ILE A 36 -1.49 -33.35 66.03
N LEU A 37 -1.17 -34.51 65.44
CA LEU A 37 -1.72 -35.80 65.87
C LEU A 37 -1.03 -36.42 67.10
N ASN A 38 0.15 -35.93 67.52
CA ASN A 38 0.94 -36.51 68.63
C ASN A 38 1.19 -35.59 69.84
N PHE A 39 0.64 -34.38 69.87
CA PHE A 39 0.75 -33.48 71.04
C PHE A 39 -0.63 -33.06 71.52
N GLN A 40 -1.21 -33.85 72.41
CA GLN A 40 -2.54 -33.59 72.97
C GLN A 40 -2.54 -32.69 74.22
N THR A 41 -1.42 -32.09 74.62
CA THR A 41 -1.40 -31.20 75.79
C THR A 41 -0.24 -30.22 75.71
N ILE A 42 -0.57 -28.94 75.91
CA ILE A 42 0.32 -27.77 76.02
C ILE A 42 0.75 -27.19 74.68
N ILE A 43 -0.20 -26.55 73.99
CA ILE A 43 0.12 -25.44 73.08
C ILE A 43 0.10 -24.19 73.96
N THR A 44 1.27 -23.67 74.33
CA THR A 44 1.38 -22.35 74.99
C THR A 44 1.12 -21.25 73.96
N GLU A 45 0.53 -20.12 74.39
CA GLU A 45 0.32 -18.93 73.53
C GLU A 45 1.59 -18.50 72.79
N SER A 46 2.75 -18.70 73.43
CA SER A 46 4.08 -18.51 72.86
C SER A 46 4.30 -19.27 71.54
N PHE A 47 3.83 -20.52 71.43
CA PHE A 47 4.02 -21.33 70.21
C PHE A 47 3.19 -20.79 69.04
N VAL A 48 1.92 -20.45 69.27
CA VAL A 48 1.02 -19.87 68.26
C VAL A 48 1.54 -18.52 67.77
N GLN A 49 1.95 -17.66 68.71
CA GLN A 49 2.50 -16.34 68.40
C GLN A 49 3.83 -16.43 67.63
N THR A 50 4.67 -17.43 67.94
CA THR A 50 5.93 -17.69 67.23
C THR A 50 5.67 -18.24 65.83
N THR A 51 4.72 -19.17 65.65
CA THR A 51 4.33 -19.65 64.32
C THR A 51 3.69 -18.56 63.45
N MET A 52 2.90 -17.65 64.04
CA MET A 52 2.32 -16.52 63.31
C MET A 52 3.38 -15.51 62.90
N LYS A 53 4.36 -15.19 63.76
CA LYS A 53 5.50 -14.33 63.40
C LYS A 53 6.38 -14.96 62.33
N LEU A 54 6.58 -16.28 62.37
CA LEU A 54 7.31 -17.02 61.32
C LEU A 54 6.55 -17.04 60.00
N LEU A 55 5.23 -17.20 60.01
CA LEU A 55 4.38 -17.08 58.82
C LEU A 55 4.43 -15.66 58.23
N LEU A 56 4.32 -14.63 59.06
CA LEU A 56 4.45 -13.23 58.64
C LEU A 56 5.85 -12.92 58.09
N LEU A 57 6.91 -13.40 58.75
CA LEU A 57 8.28 -13.25 58.25
C LEU A 57 8.50 -14.02 56.95
N PHE A 58 7.85 -15.19 56.78
CA PHE A 58 7.89 -15.97 55.56
C PHE A 58 7.11 -15.29 54.41
N GLU A 59 5.96 -14.69 54.69
CA GLU A 59 5.22 -13.88 53.72
C GLU A 59 6.01 -12.63 53.32
N ILE A 60 6.61 -11.92 54.28
CA ILE A 60 7.49 -10.78 54.02
C ILE A 60 8.72 -11.24 53.22
N PHE A 61 9.29 -12.40 53.52
CA PHE A 61 10.41 -12.99 52.76
C PHE A 61 10.00 -13.31 51.32
N ILE A 62 8.82 -13.92 51.10
CA ILE A 62 8.27 -14.15 49.74
C ILE A 62 8.04 -12.83 49.01
N LEU A 63 7.51 -11.81 49.67
CA LEU A 63 7.30 -10.48 49.10
C LEU A 63 8.62 -9.78 48.73
N VAL A 64 9.68 -9.95 49.53
CA VAL A 64 11.01 -9.36 49.25
C VAL A 64 11.71 -10.08 48.09
N PHE A 65 11.62 -11.42 48.00
CA PHE A 65 12.25 -12.20 46.94
C PHE A 65 11.50 -12.19 45.59
N SER A 66 10.25 -11.71 45.55
CA SER A 66 9.44 -11.61 44.33
C SER A 66 9.63 -10.29 43.55
N THR A 67 10.59 -9.45 43.95
CA THR A 67 10.84 -8.11 43.38
C THR A 67 11.73 -8.09 42.12
N GLN A 68 11.77 -9.16 41.34
CA GLN A 68 12.21 -9.06 39.95
C GLN A 68 11.00 -8.79 39.06
N GLY A 69 10.83 -7.55 38.64
CA GLY A 69 9.81 -7.17 37.67
C GLY A 69 10.05 -7.87 36.33
N LYS A 70 9.51 -9.09 36.18
CA LYS A 70 9.48 -9.78 34.88
C LYS A 70 8.35 -9.19 34.05
N ARG A 71 8.66 -8.75 32.83
CA ARG A 71 7.65 -8.35 31.86
C ARG A 71 6.89 -9.59 31.38
N ILE A 72 5.77 -9.88 32.02
CA ILE A 72 4.93 -11.07 31.74
C ILE A 72 4.53 -11.14 30.26
N LEU A 73 4.28 -9.99 29.62
CA LEU A 73 3.92 -9.92 28.20
C LEU A 73 5.00 -10.50 27.28
N GLU A 74 6.28 -10.21 27.56
CA GLU A 74 7.42 -10.70 26.75
C GLU A 74 7.66 -12.20 26.93
N ASN A 75 7.13 -12.80 28.01
CA ASN A 75 7.19 -14.25 28.23
C ASN A 75 6.04 -15.01 27.55
N ILE A 76 4.98 -14.33 27.11
CA ILE A 76 3.78 -14.94 26.53
C ILE A 76 3.70 -14.69 25.03
N TYR A 77 3.91 -13.43 24.63
CA TYR A 77 3.69 -12.98 23.27
C TYR A 77 5.00 -12.73 22.55
N VAL A 78 5.12 -13.30 21.35
CA VAL A 78 6.16 -12.93 20.39
C VAL A 78 5.50 -12.03 19.35
N LYS A 79 5.86 -10.74 19.36
CA LYS A 79 5.40 -9.78 18.35
C LYS A 79 6.20 -9.98 17.07
N LEU A 80 5.51 -9.97 15.93
CA LEU A 80 6.10 -9.94 14.61
C LEU A 80 6.12 -8.49 14.13
N ASN A 81 7.26 -8.06 13.61
CA ASN A 81 7.55 -6.65 13.33
C ASN A 81 7.40 -6.30 11.86
N THR A 82 7.51 -7.29 10.96
CA THR A 82 7.53 -7.06 9.50
C THR A 82 6.36 -7.74 8.83
N SER A 83 5.18 -7.12 8.91
CA SER A 83 3.98 -7.63 8.25
C SER A 83 3.15 -6.51 7.63
N TYR A 84 2.80 -6.67 6.37
CA TYR A 84 2.00 -5.71 5.61
C TYR A 84 0.53 -6.10 5.68
N SER A 85 -0.31 -5.21 6.20
CA SER A 85 -1.74 -5.47 6.32
C SER A 85 -2.46 -5.22 5.00
N CYS A 86 -3.51 -5.99 4.76
CA CYS A 86 -4.42 -5.74 3.64
C CYS A 86 -5.31 -4.51 3.89
N SER A 87 -5.48 -3.68 2.88
CA SER A 87 -6.32 -2.48 2.90
C SER A 87 -7.82 -2.81 2.91
N LEU A 88 -8.67 -1.84 3.24
CA LEU A 88 -10.12 -1.90 3.00
C LEU A 88 -10.52 -0.70 2.15
N ILE A 89 -11.02 -0.99 0.94
CA ILE A 89 -11.52 0.01 0.00
C ILE A 89 -13.01 -0.22 -0.26
N LEU A 90 -13.72 0.84 -0.64
CA LEU A 90 -15.14 0.82 -0.91
C LEU A 90 -15.42 1.56 -2.21
N ASN A 91 -16.44 1.12 -2.94
CA ASN A 91 -17.02 1.89 -4.03
C ASN A 91 -18.52 2.16 -3.74
N GLY A 92 -19.26 2.72 -4.70
CA GLY A 92 -20.67 3.06 -4.52
C GLY A 92 -21.60 1.87 -4.26
N THR A 93 -21.09 0.63 -4.29
CA THR A 93 -21.89 -0.58 -4.16
C THR A 93 -21.35 -1.61 -3.17
N HIS A 94 -20.03 -1.75 -3.01
CA HIS A 94 -19.42 -2.87 -2.27
C HIS A 94 -18.24 -2.44 -1.38
N GLU A 95 -17.91 -3.30 -0.40
CA GLU A 95 -16.64 -3.32 0.35
C GLU A 95 -15.68 -4.33 -0.28
N PHE A 96 -14.39 -4.00 -0.33
CA PHE A 96 -13.34 -4.89 -0.80
C PHE A 96 -12.13 -4.82 0.14
N GLY A 97 -11.44 -5.96 0.29
CA GLY A 97 -10.27 -6.09 1.14
C GLY A 97 -10.60 -6.69 2.51
N CYS A 98 -9.86 -6.24 3.53
CA CYS A 98 -9.68 -6.98 4.77
C CYS A 98 -9.97 -6.13 6.01
N LYS A 99 -10.41 -6.78 7.09
CA LYS A 99 -10.56 -6.13 8.40
C LYS A 99 -10.59 -7.15 9.53
N SER A 100 -10.05 -6.76 10.68
CA SER A 100 -10.22 -7.48 11.94
C SER A 100 -11.39 -6.97 12.76
N TYR A 101 -11.74 -7.70 13.82
CA TYR A 101 -12.52 -7.18 14.93
C TYR A 101 -11.73 -6.15 15.74
N ARG A 102 -12.44 -5.27 16.46
CA ARG A 102 -11.82 -4.20 17.27
C ARG A 102 -10.77 -4.71 18.27
N ASN A 103 -10.93 -5.93 18.78
CA ASN A 103 -10.02 -6.57 19.74
C ASN A 103 -9.13 -7.65 19.10
N GLY A 104 -8.95 -7.59 17.78
CA GLY A 104 -8.19 -8.57 17.01
C GLY A 104 -8.94 -9.86 16.74
N ASN A 105 -8.44 -10.60 15.75
CA ASN A 105 -8.87 -11.95 15.44
C ASN A 105 -7.83 -12.93 15.98
N LYS A 106 -8.28 -14.01 16.61
CA LYS A 106 -7.42 -14.99 17.27
C LYS A 106 -7.73 -16.38 16.73
N GLY A 107 -6.70 -17.16 16.42
CA GLY A 107 -6.89 -18.53 15.95
C GLY A 107 -5.61 -19.35 16.03
N VAL A 108 -5.77 -20.68 16.02
CA VAL A 108 -4.64 -21.62 16.01
C VAL A 108 -3.93 -21.53 14.66
N LEU A 109 -2.60 -21.40 14.67
CA LEU A 109 -1.84 -21.27 13.42
C LEU A 109 -1.90 -22.58 12.63
N PHE A 110 -2.30 -22.51 11.37
CA PHE A 110 -2.32 -23.64 10.46
C PHE A 110 -1.56 -23.31 9.18
N TRP A 111 -0.40 -23.93 8.96
CA TRP A 111 0.37 -23.82 7.74
C TRP A 111 -0.10 -24.88 6.72
N ALA A 112 -0.78 -24.42 5.67
CA ALA A 112 -1.22 -25.26 4.56
C ALA A 112 -0.15 -25.24 3.47
N ARG A 113 0.37 -26.43 3.15
CA ARG A 113 1.39 -26.62 2.10
C ARG A 113 0.75 -26.81 0.73
N SER A 114 -0.47 -27.33 0.72
CA SER A 114 -1.26 -27.60 -0.48
C SER A 114 -2.74 -27.30 -0.28
N LEU A 115 -3.50 -27.26 -1.38
CA LEU A 115 -4.96 -27.21 -1.35
C LEU A 115 -5.60 -28.37 -0.58
N GLU A 116 -4.96 -29.56 -0.57
CA GLU A 116 -5.50 -30.72 0.14
C GLU A 116 -5.53 -30.51 1.66
N ASP A 117 -4.56 -29.76 2.19
CA ASP A 117 -4.52 -29.37 3.60
C ASP A 117 -5.72 -28.47 3.98
N LEU A 118 -6.34 -27.76 3.02
CA LEU A 118 -7.54 -26.94 3.28
C LEU A 118 -8.78 -27.79 3.57
N ASN A 119 -8.83 -29.05 3.11
CA ASN A 119 -9.93 -29.95 3.43
C ASN A 119 -10.00 -30.23 4.94
N TYR A 120 -8.85 -30.25 5.63
CA TYR A 120 -8.79 -30.39 7.08
C TYR A 120 -9.48 -29.20 7.79
N ILE A 121 -9.24 -27.98 7.31
CA ILE A 121 -9.86 -26.77 7.85
C ILE A 121 -11.37 -26.77 7.58
N HIS A 122 -11.76 -27.27 6.40
CA HIS A 122 -13.17 -27.36 6.02
C HIS A 122 -13.93 -28.37 6.87
N SER A 123 -13.35 -29.56 7.13
CA SER A 123 -14.01 -30.59 7.94
C SER A 123 -14.01 -30.26 9.43
N ASP A 124 -12.96 -29.58 9.93
CA ASP A 124 -12.72 -29.26 11.35
C ASP A 124 -13.08 -30.42 12.29
N GLU A 125 -12.69 -31.65 11.92
CA GLU A 125 -12.98 -32.85 12.73
C GLU A 125 -12.43 -32.72 14.15
N SER A 126 -11.36 -31.93 14.32
CA SER A 126 -10.72 -31.68 15.61
C SER A 126 -11.45 -30.69 16.51
N GLN A 127 -12.39 -29.90 15.98
CA GLN A 127 -13.11 -28.82 16.69
C GLN A 127 -12.18 -27.85 17.43
N ILE A 128 -11.02 -27.55 16.83
CA ILE A 128 -10.00 -26.65 17.40
C ILE A 128 -10.18 -25.21 16.91
N GLY A 129 -10.91 -25.03 15.79
CA GLY A 129 -11.11 -23.74 15.15
C GLY A 129 -11.60 -22.63 16.11
N PRO A 130 -11.37 -21.36 15.73
CA PRO A 130 -10.95 -20.92 14.40
C PRO A 130 -9.43 -20.93 14.18
N TYR A 131 -9.02 -20.99 12.90
CA TYR A 131 -7.62 -21.07 12.46
C TYR A 131 -7.10 -19.73 11.93
N VAL A 132 -5.82 -19.45 12.16
CA VAL A 132 -5.07 -18.48 11.35
C VAL A 132 -4.33 -19.27 10.28
N LEU A 133 -4.82 -19.18 9.03
CA LEU A 133 -4.30 -19.94 7.90
C LEU A 133 -3.03 -19.26 7.37
N MET A 134 -1.95 -20.02 7.19
CA MET A 134 -0.72 -19.56 6.56
C MET A 134 -0.49 -20.32 5.25
N ILE A 135 -0.33 -19.60 4.14
CA ILE A 135 -0.09 -20.16 2.81
C ILE A 135 1.04 -19.45 2.07
N GLU A 136 1.66 -20.16 1.14
CA GLU A 136 2.55 -19.54 0.15
C GLU A 136 1.75 -18.69 -0.85
N SER A 137 2.32 -17.60 -1.33
CA SER A 137 1.72 -16.69 -2.32
C SER A 137 1.27 -17.40 -3.61
N SER A 138 1.97 -18.45 -4.04
CA SER A 138 1.61 -19.28 -5.19
C SER A 138 0.25 -19.98 -5.06
N ASN A 139 -0.22 -20.21 -3.82
CA ASN A 139 -1.50 -20.84 -3.53
C ASN A 139 -2.68 -19.84 -3.48
N LEU A 140 -2.46 -18.53 -3.64
CA LEU A 140 -3.53 -17.53 -3.58
C LEU A 140 -4.56 -17.70 -4.70
N VAL A 141 -4.10 -17.97 -5.92
CA VAL A 141 -5.00 -18.22 -7.08
C VAL A 141 -5.91 -19.41 -6.79
N SER A 142 -5.31 -20.47 -6.28
CA SER A 142 -5.95 -21.72 -5.90
C SER A 142 -6.95 -21.54 -4.76
N LEU A 143 -6.61 -20.75 -3.74
CA LEU A 143 -7.51 -20.40 -2.64
C LEU A 143 -8.72 -19.62 -3.14
N GLY A 144 -8.53 -18.67 -4.05
CA GLY A 144 -9.59 -17.95 -4.76
C GLY A 144 -10.76 -17.46 -3.89
N TYR A 145 -11.87 -17.08 -4.53
CA TYR A 145 -13.08 -16.70 -3.79
C TYR A 145 -13.86 -17.94 -3.32
N THR A 146 -14.02 -18.93 -4.21
CA THR A 146 -14.89 -20.08 -4.00
C THR A 146 -14.42 -20.98 -2.86
N TRP A 147 -13.13 -21.31 -2.85
CA TRP A 147 -12.51 -22.10 -1.78
C TRP A 147 -12.50 -21.32 -0.47
N PHE A 148 -12.13 -20.03 -0.50
CA PHE A 148 -12.21 -19.17 0.69
C PHE A 148 -13.61 -19.16 1.33
N GLN A 149 -14.69 -19.00 0.56
CA GLN A 149 -16.06 -19.01 1.12
C GLN A 149 -16.42 -20.33 1.82
N ARG A 150 -15.85 -21.47 1.39
CA ARG A 150 -16.11 -22.79 2.02
C ARG A 150 -15.47 -22.93 3.39
N ILE A 151 -14.37 -22.23 3.65
CA ILE A 151 -13.59 -22.33 4.89
C ILE A 151 -13.70 -21.09 5.77
N LYS A 152 -14.30 -20.00 5.27
CA LYS A 152 -14.38 -18.70 5.94
C LYS A 152 -14.92 -18.77 7.37
N SER A 153 -15.90 -19.62 7.66
CA SER A 153 -16.47 -19.77 9.01
C SER A 153 -15.46 -20.27 10.04
N ASN A 154 -14.44 -21.01 9.59
CA ASN A 154 -13.44 -21.65 10.44
C ASN A 154 -12.11 -20.89 10.44
N ILE A 155 -12.02 -19.75 9.74
CA ILE A 155 -10.79 -18.96 9.62
C ILE A 155 -10.95 -17.62 10.34
N ALA A 156 -10.04 -17.36 11.27
CA ALA A 156 -9.91 -16.09 11.97
C ALA A 156 -9.03 -15.08 11.22
N GLY A 157 -8.07 -15.53 10.39
CA GLY A 157 -7.15 -14.67 9.67
C GLY A 157 -6.30 -15.43 8.66
N LEU A 158 -5.65 -14.70 7.75
CA LEU A 158 -4.81 -15.25 6.68
C LEU A 158 -3.41 -14.62 6.72
N LEU A 159 -2.38 -15.45 6.68
CA LEU A 159 -0.99 -15.08 6.53
C LEU A 159 -0.48 -15.60 5.19
N ILE A 160 0.14 -14.71 4.42
CA ILE A 160 0.71 -15.05 3.11
C ILE A 160 2.21 -14.81 3.21
N TYR A 161 3.00 -15.79 2.81
CA TYR A 161 4.44 -15.63 2.68
C TYR A 161 4.87 -15.81 1.23
N VAL A 162 5.96 -15.16 0.86
CA VAL A 162 6.54 -15.27 -0.50
C VAL A 162 7.73 -16.22 -0.44
N ASN A 163 7.74 -17.20 -1.33
CA ASN A 163 8.92 -18.00 -1.60
C ASN A 163 9.58 -17.48 -2.88
N GLU A 164 10.65 -16.70 -2.74
CA GLU A 164 11.34 -16.03 -3.85
C GLU A 164 11.83 -17.00 -4.94
N SER A 165 12.11 -18.26 -4.57
CA SER A 165 12.53 -19.28 -5.54
C SER A 165 11.44 -19.64 -6.55
N ASN A 166 10.16 -19.49 -6.16
CA ASN A 166 9.02 -19.87 -6.99
C ASN A 166 8.41 -18.69 -7.76
N VAL A 167 8.82 -17.45 -7.48
CA VAL A 167 8.21 -16.25 -8.08
C VAL A 167 8.40 -16.23 -9.60
N TYR A 168 9.53 -16.72 -10.11
CA TYR A 168 9.83 -16.69 -11.56
C TYR A 168 8.85 -17.51 -12.41
N ASP A 169 8.29 -18.58 -11.86
CA ASP A 169 7.35 -19.45 -12.58
C ASP A 169 5.88 -19.11 -12.27
N LEU A 170 5.64 -18.14 -11.39
CA LEU A 170 4.31 -17.75 -10.98
C LEU A 170 3.65 -16.83 -12.03
N ASN A 171 2.37 -17.05 -12.24
CA ASN A 171 1.48 -16.21 -13.03
C ASN A 171 0.40 -15.67 -12.11
N PHE A 172 0.46 -14.39 -11.74
CA PHE A 172 -0.40 -13.84 -10.71
C PHE A 172 -0.57 -12.33 -10.83
N SER A 173 -1.78 -11.87 -11.09
CA SER A 173 -2.16 -10.46 -10.93
C SER A 173 -3.34 -10.36 -9.97
N GLU A 174 -3.29 -9.38 -9.07
CA GLU A 174 -4.38 -9.16 -8.11
C GLU A 174 -5.57 -8.43 -8.73
N ASP A 175 -5.35 -7.78 -9.87
CA ASP A 175 -6.38 -7.10 -10.66
C ASP A 175 -7.25 -8.11 -11.41
N THR A 176 -8.33 -7.63 -12.02
CA THR A 176 -9.18 -8.46 -12.88
C THR A 176 -8.53 -8.75 -14.22
N HIS A 177 -9.08 -9.72 -14.96
CA HIS A 177 -8.75 -9.93 -16.38
C HIS A 177 -8.98 -8.68 -17.26
N CYS A 178 -9.84 -7.76 -16.78
CA CYS A 178 -10.32 -6.57 -17.47
C CYS A 178 -10.22 -5.31 -16.62
N PRO A 179 -8.99 -4.80 -16.38
CA PRO A 179 -8.79 -3.62 -15.55
C PRO A 179 -9.64 -2.44 -16.04
N ASN A 180 -10.34 -1.77 -15.12
CA ASN A 180 -11.18 -0.59 -15.34
C ASN A 180 -12.29 -0.70 -16.40
N SER A 181 -12.68 -1.91 -16.79
CA SER A 181 -13.69 -2.15 -17.87
C SER A 181 -15.08 -1.55 -17.63
N ASN A 182 -15.40 -1.15 -16.40
CA ASN A 182 -16.66 -0.47 -16.08
C ASN A 182 -16.63 1.05 -16.35
N PHE A 183 -15.45 1.60 -16.66
CA PHE A 183 -15.25 3.04 -16.84
C PHE A 183 -14.58 3.40 -18.16
N ASP A 184 -14.19 2.39 -18.95
CA ASP A 184 -13.62 2.59 -20.28
C ASP A 184 -14.66 3.05 -21.33
N ILE A 185 -14.20 3.36 -22.56
CA ILE A 185 -15.06 3.81 -23.68
C ILE A 185 -15.95 2.71 -24.27
N TYR A 186 -15.71 1.46 -23.87
CA TYR A 186 -16.37 0.26 -24.36
C TYR A 186 -17.39 -0.30 -23.36
N THR A 187 -17.56 0.32 -22.21
CA THR A 187 -18.45 -0.12 -21.11
C THR A 187 -19.82 -0.58 -21.61
N GLU A 188 -20.46 0.21 -22.49
CA GLU A 188 -21.79 -0.08 -23.04
C GLU A 188 -21.74 -0.73 -24.45
N ASP A 189 -20.55 -1.03 -24.96
CA ASP A 189 -20.36 -1.53 -26.32
C ASP A 189 -20.62 -3.05 -26.39
N PRO A 190 -21.50 -3.54 -27.28
CA PRO A 190 -21.85 -4.95 -27.33
C PRO A 190 -20.66 -5.86 -27.67
N ASP A 191 -19.72 -5.40 -28.50
CA ASP A 191 -18.62 -6.18 -29.06
C ASP A 191 -17.36 -6.10 -28.19
N TYR A 192 -17.13 -4.95 -27.55
CA TYR A 192 -15.89 -4.68 -26.81
C TYR A 192 -16.04 -4.74 -25.28
N SER A 193 -17.24 -4.50 -24.73
CA SER A 193 -17.48 -4.47 -23.27
C SER A 193 -16.92 -5.68 -22.54
N ASN A 194 -16.40 -5.46 -21.32
CA ASN A 194 -15.85 -6.53 -20.47
C ASN A 194 -14.78 -7.38 -21.19
N CYS A 195 -13.94 -6.73 -22.01
CA CYS A 195 -12.89 -7.35 -22.82
C CYS A 195 -13.30 -8.51 -23.71
N LYS A 196 -14.58 -8.60 -24.14
CA LYS A 196 -15.05 -9.72 -24.99
C LYS A 196 -14.15 -9.98 -26.20
N LYS A 197 -13.58 -8.92 -26.77
CA LYS A 197 -12.71 -9.00 -27.96
C LYS A 197 -11.24 -9.28 -27.65
N ASN A 198 -10.73 -8.80 -26.52
CA ASN A 198 -9.32 -8.97 -26.16
C ASN A 198 -9.11 -8.83 -24.65
N GLU A 199 -8.71 -9.90 -24.01
CA GLU A 199 -8.39 -9.95 -22.59
C GLU A 199 -6.95 -9.45 -22.34
N TRP A 200 -6.83 -8.29 -21.71
CA TRP A 200 -5.53 -7.64 -21.48
C TRP A 200 -4.74 -8.31 -20.37
N ASN A 201 -5.38 -8.63 -19.24
CA ASN A 201 -4.68 -9.17 -18.07
C ASN A 201 -4.98 -10.67 -17.88
N LYS A 202 -4.36 -11.52 -18.71
CA LYS A 202 -4.60 -12.97 -18.72
C LYS A 202 -4.47 -13.66 -17.35
N TYR A 203 -3.67 -13.10 -16.44
CA TYR A 203 -3.40 -13.68 -15.11
C TYR A 203 -4.13 -12.95 -13.97
N GLY A 204 -5.05 -12.04 -14.31
CA GLY A 204 -5.82 -11.24 -13.37
C GLY A 204 -6.93 -12.03 -12.70
N ASN A 205 -6.74 -12.40 -11.43
CA ASN A 205 -7.73 -13.18 -10.68
C ASN A 205 -8.76 -12.33 -9.91
N GLY A 206 -8.58 -11.01 -9.85
CA GLY A 206 -9.47 -10.08 -9.17
C GLY A 206 -9.46 -10.17 -7.64
N ILE A 207 -8.45 -10.81 -7.03
CA ILE A 207 -8.40 -11.08 -5.58
C ILE A 207 -8.39 -9.80 -4.74
N ARG A 208 -7.86 -8.67 -5.27
CA ARG A 208 -7.94 -7.37 -4.58
C ARG A 208 -9.36 -6.85 -4.44
N PHE A 209 -10.27 -7.33 -5.27
CA PHE A 209 -11.70 -7.00 -5.27
C PHE A 209 -12.52 -8.07 -4.52
N PHE A 210 -11.89 -8.87 -3.65
CA PHE A 210 -12.62 -9.77 -2.75
C PHE A 210 -12.89 -9.11 -1.42
N TYR A 211 -14.07 -9.35 -0.88
CA TYR A 211 -14.34 -9.08 0.51
C TYR A 211 -13.94 -10.26 1.40
N TRP A 212 -12.72 -10.19 1.95
CA TRP A 212 -12.22 -11.21 2.85
C TRP A 212 -13.01 -11.20 4.16
N GLY A 213 -13.23 -10.02 4.76
CA GLY A 213 -13.92 -9.87 6.04
C GLY A 213 -13.19 -10.47 7.24
N ILE A 214 -11.89 -10.76 7.06
CA ILE A 214 -10.93 -11.19 8.07
C ILE A 214 -9.63 -10.39 7.86
N PRO A 215 -8.73 -10.28 8.85
CA PRO A 215 -7.43 -9.69 8.64
C PRO A 215 -6.55 -10.61 7.79
N VAL A 216 -5.86 -10.00 6.83
CA VAL A 216 -4.91 -10.68 5.94
C VAL A 216 -3.59 -9.92 6.01
N PHE A 217 -2.49 -10.63 6.21
CA PHE A 217 -1.14 -10.06 6.29
C PHE A 217 -0.17 -10.77 5.34
N LEU A 218 0.68 -9.98 4.70
CA LEU A 218 1.84 -10.46 3.94
C LEU A 218 3.08 -10.43 4.84
N VAL A 219 3.77 -11.57 4.93
CA VAL A 219 4.98 -11.77 5.75
C VAL A 219 6.15 -12.07 4.81
N LEU A 220 7.06 -11.10 4.66
CA LEU A 220 8.21 -11.22 3.75
C LEU A 220 9.49 -11.63 4.47
N ASN A 221 9.59 -11.39 5.77
CA ASN A 221 10.79 -11.68 6.53
C ASN A 221 10.96 -13.19 6.71
N GLU A 222 11.96 -13.77 6.03
CA GLU A 222 12.24 -15.21 6.05
C GLU A 222 12.43 -15.76 7.47
N THR A 223 13.00 -14.95 8.39
CA THR A 223 13.18 -15.37 9.78
C THR A 223 11.84 -15.47 10.52
N GLU A 224 10.92 -14.54 10.28
CA GLU A 224 9.56 -14.58 10.85
C GLU A 224 8.74 -15.72 10.24
N VAL A 225 8.88 -15.97 8.93
CA VAL A 225 8.27 -17.12 8.24
C VAL A 225 8.76 -18.44 8.84
N GLN A 226 10.07 -18.62 9.01
CA GLN A 226 10.65 -19.81 9.64
C GLN A 226 10.22 -19.95 11.11
N LEU A 227 10.11 -18.85 11.85
CA LEU A 227 9.61 -18.86 13.22
C LEU A 227 8.17 -19.39 13.30
N LEU A 228 7.28 -18.91 12.42
CA LEU A 228 5.89 -19.36 12.32
C LEU A 228 5.80 -20.85 11.96
N ILE A 229 6.63 -21.31 11.01
CA ILE A 229 6.64 -22.71 10.57
C ILE A 229 7.25 -23.61 11.65
N ASP A 230 8.51 -23.41 12.01
CA ASP A 230 9.28 -24.38 12.80
C ASP A 230 8.97 -24.32 14.29
N LYS A 231 8.91 -23.11 14.86
CA LYS A 231 8.78 -22.92 16.31
C LYS A 231 7.33 -22.91 16.78
N CYS A 232 6.39 -22.55 15.90
CA CYS A 232 4.97 -22.48 16.22
C CYS A 232 4.23 -23.70 15.65
N PHE A 233 4.08 -23.81 14.33
CA PHE A 233 3.26 -24.87 13.71
C PHE A 233 3.86 -26.27 13.89
N MET A 234 5.09 -26.51 13.45
CA MET A 234 5.70 -27.85 13.46
C MET A 234 5.90 -28.41 14.87
N ASN A 235 6.21 -27.54 15.83
CA ASN A 235 6.47 -27.95 17.21
C ASN A 235 5.19 -28.22 18.03
N TYR A 236 4.14 -27.42 17.86
CA TYR A 236 2.94 -27.48 18.71
C TYR A 236 1.68 -27.97 17.99
N ASN A 237 1.52 -27.68 16.70
CA ASN A 237 0.27 -27.93 15.98
C ASN A 237 0.36 -29.14 15.04
N TYR A 238 1.54 -29.51 14.54
CA TYR A 238 1.70 -30.59 13.58
C TYR A 238 1.27 -31.97 14.09
N ALA A 239 1.63 -32.31 15.33
CA ALA A 239 1.27 -33.60 15.93
C ALA A 239 -0.22 -33.71 16.29
N THR A 240 -0.96 -32.61 16.16
CA THR A 240 -2.39 -32.50 16.48
C THR A 240 -3.27 -32.97 15.31
N TYR A 241 -2.68 -33.25 14.14
CA TYR A 241 -3.36 -33.77 12.96
C TYR A 241 -3.67 -35.28 13.11
N GLY A 242 -4.70 -35.58 13.92
CA GLY A 242 -5.26 -36.90 14.20
C GLY A 242 -6.37 -36.82 15.27
N ASN A 243 -6.94 -37.96 15.68
CA ASN A 243 -8.10 -38.00 16.61
C ASN A 243 -7.85 -37.43 18.02
N SER A 244 -6.62 -37.11 18.41
CA SER A 244 -6.29 -36.64 19.76
C SER A 244 -5.47 -35.34 19.73
N VAL A 245 -6.09 -34.24 20.15
CA VAL A 245 -5.48 -32.91 20.23
C VAL A 245 -4.40 -32.87 21.32
N LYS A 246 -3.17 -32.51 20.98
CA LYS A 246 -2.07 -32.37 21.94
C LYS A 246 -1.89 -30.90 22.34
N TRP A 247 -2.07 -30.60 23.62
CA TRP A 247 -1.88 -29.27 24.18
C TRP A 247 -0.48 -29.11 24.81
N PRO A 248 0.10 -27.89 24.86
CA PRO A 248 -0.44 -26.62 24.37
C PRO A 248 -0.37 -26.47 22.85
N LEU A 249 -1.24 -25.63 22.28
CA LEU A 249 -1.22 -25.26 20.86
C LEU A 249 -0.58 -23.88 20.67
N CYS A 250 -0.07 -23.60 19.48
CA CYS A 250 0.41 -22.28 19.10
C CYS A 250 -0.64 -21.52 18.29
N ALA A 251 -0.98 -20.31 18.73
CA ALA A 251 -1.99 -19.45 18.12
C ALA A 251 -1.39 -18.10 17.70
N ALA A 252 -2.09 -17.43 16.80
CA ALA A 252 -1.78 -16.09 16.36
C ALA A 252 -2.96 -15.14 16.64
N GLU A 253 -2.63 -13.89 16.91
CA GLU A 253 -3.58 -12.77 16.99
C GLU A 253 -3.19 -11.70 15.98
N LEU A 254 -4.17 -11.32 15.16
CA LEU A 254 -4.03 -10.33 14.09
C LEU A 254 -4.97 -9.15 14.38
N THR A 255 -4.41 -7.96 14.48
CA THR A 255 -5.17 -6.71 14.69
C THR A 255 -4.97 -5.79 13.52
N ASP A 256 -6.06 -5.42 12.86
CA ASP A 256 -6.12 -4.45 11.77
C ASP A 256 -7.56 -3.95 11.63
N PHE A 257 -8.00 -3.11 12.57
CA PHE A 257 -9.39 -2.67 12.63
C PHE A 257 -9.60 -1.47 11.70
N LYS A 258 -10.37 -1.70 10.62
CA LYS A 258 -10.75 -0.68 9.65
C LYS A 258 -12.04 0.00 10.06
N LEU A 259 -12.08 1.33 10.00
CA LEU A 259 -13.21 2.15 10.46
C LEU A 259 -14.43 2.15 9.53
N ALA A 260 -14.21 2.00 8.22
CA ALA A 260 -15.28 2.06 7.23
C ALA A 260 -16.14 0.79 7.22
N ALA A 261 -17.39 0.96 6.81
CA ALA A 261 -18.36 -0.12 6.60
C ALA A 261 -19.49 0.36 5.68
N GLY A 262 -20.06 -0.56 4.90
CA GLY A 262 -21.09 -0.33 3.90
C GLY A 262 -20.52 -0.05 2.51
N ASP A 263 -21.01 1.01 1.90
CA ASP A 263 -20.57 1.50 0.59
C ASP A 263 -19.91 2.89 0.78
N ALA A 264 -19.29 3.41 -0.28
CA ALA A 264 -18.64 4.71 -0.26
C ALA A 264 -19.60 5.84 0.16
N GLU A 265 -20.85 5.82 -0.33
CA GLU A 265 -21.88 6.81 -0.02
C GLU A 265 -22.19 6.85 1.49
N ARG A 266 -22.47 5.68 2.09
CA ARG A 266 -22.70 5.56 3.54
C ARG A 266 -21.49 5.99 4.34
N CYS A 267 -20.29 5.66 3.86
CA CYS A 267 -19.07 5.98 4.58
C CYS A 267 -18.80 7.49 4.59
N ILE A 268 -18.85 8.16 3.43
CA ILE A 268 -18.66 9.62 3.32
C ILE A 268 -19.74 10.35 4.11
N ARG A 269 -21.01 9.94 4.00
CA ARG A 269 -22.11 10.53 4.77
C ARG A 269 -21.89 10.45 6.29
N ARG A 270 -21.23 9.40 6.79
CA ARG A 270 -20.91 9.28 8.23
C ARG A 270 -19.82 10.24 8.69
N ASN A 271 -18.93 10.69 7.80
CA ASN A 271 -17.95 11.73 8.11
C ASN A 271 -18.62 13.10 8.30
N GLU A 272 -19.70 13.36 7.57
CA GLU A 272 -20.45 14.62 7.61
C GLU A 272 -21.46 14.71 8.75
N MET A 273 -21.73 13.59 9.45
CA MET A 273 -22.61 13.58 10.61
C MET A 273 -21.98 14.33 11.78
N ASN A 274 -22.45 15.56 12.01
CA ASN A 274 -22.09 16.36 13.18
C ASN A 274 -22.54 15.66 14.47
N ASN A 275 -21.62 15.00 15.16
CA ASN A 275 -21.85 14.51 16.52
C ASN A 275 -21.61 15.63 17.52
N ILE A 276 -22.67 16.13 18.14
CA ILE A 276 -22.61 17.19 19.17
C ILE A 276 -21.81 16.77 20.42
N PHE A 277 -21.67 15.46 20.64
CA PHE A 277 -21.07 14.88 21.86
C PHE A 277 -19.70 14.23 21.67
N THR A 278 -19.17 14.14 20.45
CA THR A 278 -17.88 13.49 20.18
C THR A 278 -17.05 14.30 19.19
N ALA A 279 -15.73 14.20 19.28
CA ALA A 279 -14.84 14.73 18.24
C ALA A 279 -15.24 14.16 16.86
N PRO A 280 -15.06 14.93 15.78
CA PRO A 280 -15.25 14.43 14.42
C PRO A 280 -14.38 13.19 14.20
N VAL A 281 -14.99 12.11 13.70
CA VAL A 281 -14.28 10.88 13.34
C VAL A 281 -14.43 10.69 11.84
N TYR A 282 -13.31 10.70 11.13
CA TYR A 282 -13.27 10.28 9.73
C TYR A 282 -13.19 8.76 9.66
N TYR A 283 -14.10 8.13 8.91
CA TYR A 283 -14.16 6.68 8.74
C TYR A 283 -13.46 6.22 7.46
N CYS A 284 -13.57 7.01 6.40
CA CYS A 284 -12.89 6.81 5.12
C CYS A 284 -12.57 8.14 4.47
N MET A 285 -11.73 8.10 3.45
CA MET A 285 -11.40 9.24 2.60
C MET A 285 -11.45 8.85 1.12
N PRO A 286 -11.84 9.78 0.22
CA PRO A 286 -11.65 9.59 -1.22
C PRO A 286 -10.21 9.23 -1.54
N ILE A 287 -10.02 8.27 -2.44
CA ILE A 287 -8.70 8.03 -3.04
C ILE A 287 -8.41 9.23 -3.93
N GLN A 288 -7.33 9.95 -3.62
CA GLN A 288 -6.98 11.18 -4.33
C GLN A 288 -5.50 11.51 -4.23
N ASN A 289 -4.97 12.18 -5.25
CA ASN A 289 -3.60 12.70 -5.28
C ASN A 289 -3.52 13.93 -6.19
N TRP A 290 -2.36 14.14 -6.79
CA TRP A 290 -2.12 15.20 -7.76
C TRP A 290 -1.60 14.60 -9.07
N ASN A 291 -2.20 15.01 -10.19
CA ASN A 291 -1.61 14.85 -11.51
C ASN A 291 -0.47 15.87 -11.66
N VAL A 292 0.55 15.55 -12.44
CA VAL A 292 1.62 16.49 -12.81
C VAL A 292 1.46 16.82 -14.29
N TYR A 293 1.57 18.08 -14.67
CA TYR A 293 1.52 18.46 -16.07
C TYR A 293 2.47 19.62 -16.40
N ALA A 294 2.83 19.76 -17.67
CA ALA A 294 3.63 20.87 -18.16
C ALA A 294 3.23 21.24 -19.60
N PHE A 295 2.92 22.52 -19.83
CA PHE A 295 2.78 23.07 -21.18
C PHE A 295 4.13 23.53 -21.70
N LEU A 296 4.50 23.13 -22.92
CA LEU A 296 5.72 23.57 -23.58
C LEU A 296 5.38 24.32 -24.88
N PRO A 297 5.77 25.62 -25.00
CA PRO A 297 6.35 26.47 -23.96
C PRO A 297 5.35 26.79 -22.83
N GLN A 298 5.84 27.37 -21.73
CA GLN A 298 5.01 27.78 -20.60
C GLN A 298 3.89 28.72 -21.06
N ARG A 299 2.68 28.44 -20.59
CA ARG A 299 1.48 29.14 -21.03
C ARG A 299 0.86 29.98 -19.91
N SER A 300 0.35 31.16 -20.27
CA SER A 300 -0.53 31.96 -19.42
C SER A 300 -1.99 31.63 -19.61
N SER A 301 -2.80 31.80 -18.56
CA SER A 301 -4.25 31.63 -18.65
C SER A 301 -4.96 32.73 -19.43
N GLU A 302 -4.27 33.80 -19.83
CA GLU A 302 -4.87 34.97 -20.49
C GLU A 302 -5.61 34.69 -21.81
N THR A 303 -5.34 33.55 -22.45
CA THR A 303 -6.05 33.10 -23.64
C THR A 303 -6.21 31.59 -23.60
N LEU A 304 -7.28 31.06 -24.20
CA LEU A 304 -7.43 29.61 -24.42
C LEU A 304 -6.52 29.11 -25.53
N ALA A 305 -6.27 27.79 -25.56
CA ALA A 305 -5.46 27.20 -26.63
C ALA A 305 -6.28 27.23 -27.91
N LYS A 306 -5.63 27.18 -29.07
CA LYS A 306 -6.36 27.08 -30.32
C LYS A 306 -6.92 25.66 -30.48
N ASN A 307 -8.03 25.55 -31.20
CA ASN A 307 -8.63 24.26 -31.48
C ASN A 307 -7.65 23.35 -32.22
N HIS A 308 -7.55 22.10 -31.77
CA HIS A 308 -6.65 21.07 -32.27
C HIS A 308 -5.15 21.45 -32.32
N SER A 309 -4.68 22.34 -31.43
CA SER A 309 -3.28 22.79 -31.40
C SER A 309 -2.39 22.16 -30.32
N VAL A 310 -2.97 21.39 -29.41
CA VAL A 310 -2.24 20.75 -28.30
C VAL A 310 -1.98 19.27 -28.59
N PHE A 311 -0.71 18.86 -28.55
CA PHE A 311 -0.33 17.45 -28.52
C PHE A 311 -0.03 17.05 -27.07
N MET A 312 -0.81 16.12 -26.53
CA MET A 312 -0.60 15.58 -25.19
C MET A 312 0.22 14.29 -25.22
N LEU A 313 1.34 14.29 -24.49
CA LEU A 313 2.11 13.09 -24.15
C LEU A 313 1.82 12.71 -22.70
N MET A 314 1.43 11.46 -22.45
CA MET A 314 1.01 11.05 -21.12
C MET A 314 1.50 9.66 -20.66
N SER A 315 1.49 9.47 -19.34
CA SER A 315 1.70 8.18 -18.67
C SER A 315 0.98 8.18 -17.32
N ARG A 316 0.59 7.01 -16.83
CA ARG A 316 0.25 6.80 -15.40
C ARG A 316 1.49 6.89 -14.51
N VAL A 317 1.29 7.19 -13.22
CA VAL A 317 2.34 7.15 -12.18
C VAL A 317 2.06 6.19 -11.03
N ASP A 318 0.87 5.58 -11.04
CA ASP A 318 0.37 4.77 -9.94
C ASP A 318 0.22 3.28 -10.27
N SER A 319 0.18 2.46 -9.22
CA SER A 319 -0.25 1.06 -9.24
C SER A 319 -0.97 0.76 -7.92
N PHE A 320 -1.57 -0.43 -7.82
CA PHE A 320 -2.22 -0.84 -6.57
C PHE A 320 -2.12 -2.34 -6.34
N THR A 321 -1.92 -2.72 -5.08
CA THR A 321 -2.00 -4.08 -4.53
C THR A 321 -2.91 -4.05 -3.31
N MET A 322 -3.45 -5.20 -2.89
CA MET A 322 -4.28 -5.26 -1.69
C MET A 322 -3.51 -4.98 -0.38
N PHE A 323 -2.17 -5.02 -0.40
CA PHE A 323 -1.34 -4.81 0.80
C PHE A 323 -0.83 -3.37 0.89
N ASP A 324 -1.03 -2.77 2.06
CA ASP A 324 -0.46 -1.47 2.40
C ASP A 324 1.07 -1.53 2.30
N ASP A 325 1.71 -0.50 1.72
CA ASP A 325 3.17 -0.37 1.61
C ASP A 325 3.87 -1.39 0.69
N MET A 326 3.15 -2.01 -0.26
CA MET A 326 3.67 -3.04 -1.18
C MET A 326 3.43 -2.74 -2.67
N ASP A 327 3.03 -1.51 -2.98
CA ASP A 327 2.71 -0.99 -4.32
C ASP A 327 3.97 -0.63 -5.12
N TYR A 328 4.73 -1.64 -5.54
CA TYR A 328 5.95 -1.45 -6.35
C TYR A 328 5.68 -0.78 -7.70
N GLY A 329 4.74 -1.34 -8.47
CA GLY A 329 4.24 -0.78 -9.72
C GLY A 329 5.29 -0.60 -10.81
N SER A 330 6.13 -1.61 -11.06
CA SER A 330 7.14 -1.58 -12.13
C SER A 330 6.53 -1.24 -13.49
N SER A 331 5.30 -1.73 -13.76
CA SER A 331 4.60 -1.40 -15.01
C SER A 331 4.40 0.12 -15.18
N ALA A 332 3.99 0.82 -14.13
CA ALA A 332 3.76 2.27 -14.14
C ALA A 332 5.08 3.05 -14.17
N ILE A 333 6.09 2.59 -13.43
CA ILE A 333 7.41 3.22 -13.41
C ILE A 333 8.08 3.12 -14.80
N SER A 334 7.87 2.02 -15.53
CA SER A 334 8.47 1.80 -16.85
C SER A 334 8.08 2.86 -17.88
N SER A 335 6.79 3.24 -17.91
CA SER A 335 6.29 4.27 -18.82
C SER A 335 6.59 5.67 -18.31
N LEU A 336 6.57 5.87 -16.99
CA LEU A 336 6.95 7.11 -16.34
C LEU A 336 8.39 7.53 -16.68
N LEU A 337 9.33 6.60 -16.60
CA LEU A 337 10.74 6.84 -16.94
C LEU A 337 10.93 7.33 -18.38
N VAL A 338 10.11 6.88 -19.33
CA VAL A 338 10.12 7.37 -20.72
C VAL A 338 9.72 8.84 -20.78
N ILE A 339 8.64 9.25 -20.11
CA ILE A 339 8.20 10.64 -20.09
C ILE A 339 9.23 11.55 -19.41
N LEU A 340 9.91 11.07 -18.36
CA LEU A 340 11.01 11.80 -17.71
C LEU A 340 12.21 11.98 -18.65
N ALA A 341 12.59 10.94 -19.40
CA ALA A 341 13.65 11.03 -20.40
C ALA A 341 13.30 11.98 -21.55
N VAL A 342 12.04 11.97 -22.01
CA VAL A 342 11.54 12.93 -22.99
C VAL A 342 11.60 14.35 -22.44
N SER A 343 11.22 14.55 -21.17
CA SER A 343 11.27 15.85 -20.50
C SER A 343 12.70 16.39 -20.42
N GLU A 344 13.68 15.54 -20.11
CA GLU A 344 15.11 15.90 -20.10
C GLU A 344 15.60 16.38 -21.47
N ALA A 345 15.24 15.66 -22.53
CA ALA A 345 15.66 16.00 -23.89
C ALA A 345 14.98 17.26 -24.42
N LEU A 346 13.67 17.43 -24.18
CA LEU A 346 12.92 18.62 -24.59
C LEU A 346 13.36 19.86 -23.81
N GLY A 347 13.68 19.73 -22.52
CA GLY A 347 14.16 20.82 -21.68
C GLY A 347 15.47 21.46 -22.19
N LYS A 348 16.39 20.66 -22.74
CA LYS A 348 17.63 21.15 -23.38
C LYS A 348 17.40 21.99 -24.64
N ASP A 349 16.19 21.94 -25.19
CA ASP A 349 15.84 22.53 -26.47
C ASP A 349 14.64 23.50 -26.37
N ALA A 350 14.45 24.05 -25.17
CA ALA A 350 13.33 24.91 -24.83
C ALA A 350 13.19 26.13 -25.76
N HIS A 351 14.29 26.75 -26.18
CA HIS A 351 14.26 27.90 -27.09
C HIS A 351 13.69 27.54 -28.47
N ARG A 352 14.13 26.41 -29.06
CA ARG A 352 13.59 25.94 -30.34
C ARG A 352 12.12 25.57 -30.23
N ILE A 353 11.72 24.96 -29.12
CA ILE A 353 10.32 24.64 -28.84
C ILE A 353 9.48 25.94 -28.79
N ALA A 354 9.95 26.97 -28.10
CA ALA A 354 9.27 28.26 -28.02
C ALA A 354 9.13 28.94 -29.40
N ASP A 355 10.20 28.92 -30.21
CA ASP A 355 10.20 29.49 -31.57
C ASP A 355 9.22 28.75 -32.49
N LEU A 356 9.25 27.41 -32.50
CA LEU A 356 8.36 26.59 -33.33
C LEU A 356 6.90 26.76 -32.89
N SER A 357 6.66 26.78 -31.58
CA SER A 357 5.33 26.97 -31.01
C SER A 357 4.74 28.33 -31.40
N THR A 358 5.52 29.41 -31.25
CA THR A 358 5.11 30.76 -31.63
C THR A 358 4.83 30.86 -33.14
N LYS A 359 5.67 30.23 -33.97
CA LYS A 359 5.55 30.26 -35.42
C LYS A 359 4.31 29.53 -35.93
N ASN A 360 4.00 28.38 -35.36
CA ASN A 360 2.98 27.46 -35.88
C ASN A 360 1.71 27.37 -35.02
N ASP A 361 1.67 28.08 -33.89
CA ASP A 361 0.55 28.10 -32.96
C ASP A 361 0.16 26.68 -32.50
N ARG A 362 1.17 25.91 -32.11
CA ARG A 362 1.07 24.52 -31.63
C ARG A 362 1.83 24.35 -30.32
N GLN A 363 1.33 23.49 -29.46
CA GLN A 363 1.86 23.29 -28.11
C GLN A 363 2.01 21.81 -27.78
N LEU A 364 2.87 21.53 -26.81
CA LEU A 364 2.95 20.22 -26.15
C LEU A 364 2.37 20.31 -24.75
N LEU A 365 1.71 19.25 -24.32
CA LEU A 365 1.25 19.05 -22.96
C LEU A 365 1.78 17.71 -22.46
N LEU A 366 2.75 17.76 -21.55
CA LEU A 366 3.20 16.56 -20.84
C LEU A 366 2.29 16.35 -19.64
N ALA A 367 1.78 15.13 -19.43
CA ALA A 367 0.88 14.82 -18.32
C ALA A 367 1.21 13.47 -17.66
N LEU A 368 1.20 13.45 -16.33
CA LEU A 368 1.41 12.28 -15.50
C LEU A 368 0.18 12.10 -14.61
N PHE A 369 -0.55 11.01 -14.82
CA PHE A 369 -1.84 10.77 -14.16
C PHE A 369 -1.70 9.87 -12.94
N ALA A 370 -2.24 10.32 -11.81
CA ALA A 370 -2.36 9.54 -10.59
C ALA A 370 -3.78 9.00 -10.42
N GLY A 371 -3.91 7.78 -9.93
CA GLY A 371 -5.19 7.11 -9.68
C GLY A 371 -5.77 6.40 -10.91
N GLU A 372 -4.96 6.09 -11.91
CA GLU A 372 -5.38 5.34 -13.08
C GLU A 372 -5.71 3.88 -12.74
N SER A 373 -5.14 3.33 -11.65
CA SER A 373 -5.46 1.98 -11.14
C SER A 373 -6.82 1.89 -10.44
N PHE A 374 -7.53 3.01 -10.31
CA PHE A 374 -8.81 3.12 -9.60
C PHE A 374 -9.88 3.73 -10.51
N ASP A 375 -10.09 3.12 -11.69
CA ASP A 375 -11.07 3.60 -12.66
C ASP A 375 -10.80 5.06 -13.10
N TYR A 376 -9.54 5.33 -13.49
CA TYR A 376 -9.14 6.57 -14.17
C TYR A 376 -9.40 7.87 -13.38
N ILE A 377 -9.17 7.87 -12.06
CA ILE A 377 -9.44 9.04 -11.20
C ILE A 377 -8.75 10.31 -11.72
N GLY A 378 -7.46 10.21 -12.07
CA GLY A 378 -6.65 11.36 -12.46
C GLY A 378 -7.04 11.92 -13.81
N SER A 379 -7.11 11.07 -14.83
CA SER A 379 -7.44 11.49 -16.19
C SER A 379 -8.90 11.93 -16.33
N SER A 380 -9.86 11.23 -15.69
CA SER A 380 -11.27 11.64 -15.70
C SER A 380 -11.50 12.99 -15.02
N ARG A 381 -10.71 13.31 -13.98
CA ARG A 381 -10.74 14.62 -13.34
C ARG A 381 -10.28 15.72 -14.27
N MET A 382 -9.15 15.54 -14.95
CA MET A 382 -8.66 16.50 -15.93
C MET A 382 -9.67 16.75 -17.05
N VAL A 383 -10.27 15.68 -17.59
CA VAL A 383 -11.32 15.77 -18.62
C VAL A 383 -12.53 16.55 -18.10
N TRP A 384 -12.99 16.25 -16.89
CA TRP A 384 -14.10 16.99 -16.28
C TRP A 384 -13.79 18.48 -16.14
N GLU A 385 -12.59 18.86 -15.71
CA GLU A 385 -12.17 20.27 -15.64
C GLU A 385 -12.13 20.93 -17.04
N MET A 386 -11.65 20.22 -18.06
CA MET A 386 -11.60 20.70 -19.44
C MET A 386 -12.99 20.91 -20.05
N MET A 387 -13.96 20.05 -19.72
CA MET A 387 -15.36 20.20 -20.17
C MET A 387 -16.06 21.40 -19.53
N HIS A 388 -15.65 21.78 -18.32
CA HIS A 388 -16.21 22.92 -17.59
C HIS A 388 -15.43 24.22 -17.78
N ASN A 389 -14.50 24.26 -18.75
CA ASN A 389 -13.62 25.41 -19.00
C ASN A 389 -12.94 25.91 -17.72
N ASN A 390 -12.48 24.98 -16.90
CA ASN A 390 -11.84 25.26 -15.61
C ASN A 390 -10.58 24.43 -15.41
N PHE A 391 -9.96 23.92 -16.48
CA PHE A 391 -8.69 23.20 -16.38
C PHE A 391 -7.49 24.16 -16.45
N PRO A 392 -6.55 24.12 -15.49
CA PRO A 392 -6.58 23.39 -14.22
C PRO A 392 -7.45 24.12 -13.19
N ALA A 393 -8.21 23.38 -12.38
CA ALA A 393 -8.99 24.01 -11.32
C ALA A 393 -8.04 24.42 -10.18
N MET A 394 -7.80 25.73 -10.02
CA MET A 394 -7.04 26.25 -8.88
C MET A 394 -7.95 26.43 -7.65
N ASP A 395 -7.33 26.40 -6.46
CA ASP A 395 -8.02 26.80 -5.24
C ASP A 395 -8.49 28.26 -5.36
N SER A 396 -9.70 28.49 -4.85
CA SER A 396 -10.62 29.63 -4.96
C SER A 396 -10.07 31.06 -4.75
N SER A 397 -8.77 31.24 -4.49
CA SER A 397 -8.16 32.54 -4.22
C SER A 397 -7.50 33.22 -5.42
N ILE A 398 -7.31 32.52 -6.55
CA ILE A 398 -6.74 33.09 -7.78
C ILE A 398 -7.65 32.77 -8.97
N HIS A 399 -8.29 33.79 -9.55
CA HIS A 399 -8.97 33.63 -10.83
C HIS A 399 -7.95 33.33 -11.92
N SER A 400 -7.87 32.08 -12.35
CA SER A 400 -7.18 31.68 -13.58
C SER A 400 -8.23 31.25 -14.59
N GLU A 401 -8.21 31.86 -15.77
CA GLU A 401 -8.90 31.30 -16.94
C GLU A 401 -8.35 29.91 -17.28
N ALA A 402 -9.14 29.09 -17.98
CA ALA A 402 -8.71 27.76 -18.37
C ALA A 402 -7.55 27.81 -19.38
N LEU A 403 -6.57 26.93 -19.20
CA LEU A 403 -5.41 26.81 -20.09
C LEU A 403 -5.77 26.08 -21.39
N ALA A 404 -6.61 25.05 -21.29
CA ALA A 404 -7.05 24.21 -22.40
C ALA A 404 -8.42 23.56 -22.12
N THR A 405 -9.12 23.25 -23.20
CA THR A 405 -10.38 22.49 -23.26
C THR A 405 -10.18 21.26 -24.15
N LEU A 406 -11.15 20.33 -24.16
CA LEU A 406 -11.09 19.15 -25.03
C LEU A 406 -10.93 19.53 -26.52
N SER A 407 -11.62 20.59 -26.96
CA SER A 407 -11.53 21.07 -28.35
C SER A 407 -10.13 21.55 -28.78
N ASN A 408 -9.26 21.84 -27.81
CA ASN A 408 -7.89 22.27 -28.08
C ASN A 408 -6.93 21.10 -28.31
N LEU A 409 -7.32 19.89 -27.92
CA LEU A 409 -6.52 18.67 -28.09
C LEU A 409 -6.53 18.25 -29.56
N GLY A 410 -5.35 18.22 -30.18
CA GLY A 410 -5.17 17.84 -31.58
C GLY A 410 -4.59 16.45 -31.76
N PHE A 411 -3.88 15.92 -30.76
CA PHE A 411 -3.35 14.56 -30.78
C PHE A 411 -3.05 14.09 -29.35
N LEU A 412 -3.33 12.83 -29.05
CA LEU A 412 -3.03 12.20 -27.75
C LEU A 412 -2.09 11.01 -27.96
N LEU A 413 -1.06 10.90 -27.13
CA LEU A 413 -0.22 9.72 -27.10
C LEU A 413 0.10 9.33 -25.66
N GLU A 414 -0.18 8.08 -25.33
CA GLU A 414 0.13 7.50 -24.02
C GLU A 414 1.21 6.43 -24.14
N VAL A 415 2.17 6.46 -23.22
CA VAL A 415 3.12 5.36 -23.03
C VAL A 415 2.58 4.46 -21.93
N GLY A 416 2.37 3.19 -22.26
CA GLY A 416 1.99 2.14 -21.32
C GLY A 416 3.18 1.24 -20.96
N ASP A 417 2.89 0.11 -20.31
CA ASP A 417 3.90 -0.80 -19.78
C ASP A 417 4.88 -1.32 -20.84
N LEU A 418 6.19 -1.16 -20.56
CA LEU A 418 7.32 -1.58 -21.39
C LEU A 418 8.21 -2.65 -20.73
N THR A 419 7.92 -3.05 -19.48
CA THR A 419 8.80 -3.87 -18.61
C THR A 419 9.25 -5.20 -19.24
N TYR A 420 8.37 -5.90 -19.95
CA TYR A 420 8.65 -7.22 -20.55
C TYR A 420 8.56 -7.20 -22.09
N SER A 421 9.07 -6.15 -22.72
CA SER A 421 9.12 -6.06 -24.18
C SER A 421 10.22 -6.96 -24.75
N ASN A 422 9.86 -7.96 -25.57
CA ASN A 422 10.81 -8.79 -26.33
C ASN A 422 11.28 -8.05 -27.60
N ASP A 423 11.88 -6.86 -27.44
CA ASP A 423 12.28 -5.94 -28.54
C ASP A 423 11.12 -5.51 -29.49
N SER A 424 9.87 -5.84 -29.15
CA SER A 424 8.69 -5.58 -29.96
C SER A 424 7.83 -4.51 -29.31
N LEU A 425 7.50 -3.49 -30.09
CA LEU A 425 6.66 -2.37 -29.67
C LEU A 425 5.33 -2.41 -30.43
N TYR A 426 4.28 -1.94 -29.79
CA TYR A 426 2.93 -1.98 -30.35
C TYR A 426 2.25 -0.63 -30.17
N MET A 427 1.74 -0.10 -31.28
CA MET A 427 0.87 1.07 -31.33
C MET A 427 -0.58 0.61 -31.39
N HIS A 428 -1.34 0.92 -30.35
CA HIS A 428 -2.77 0.64 -30.25
C HIS A 428 -3.57 1.91 -30.49
N ILE A 429 -4.71 1.76 -31.16
CA ILE A 429 -5.64 2.84 -31.46
C ILE A 429 -7.07 2.40 -31.16
N ASP A 430 -8.00 3.34 -31.03
CA ASP A 430 -9.41 2.99 -30.99
C ASP A 430 -9.91 2.61 -32.41
N PRO A 431 -10.34 1.35 -32.64
CA PRO A 431 -10.81 0.92 -33.94
C PRO A 431 -12.06 1.68 -34.39
N ARG A 432 -12.91 2.14 -33.46
CA ARG A 432 -14.15 2.86 -33.80
C ARG A 432 -13.83 4.25 -34.35
N SER A 433 -13.07 5.07 -33.62
CA SER A 433 -12.64 6.40 -34.05
C SER A 433 -11.87 6.35 -35.37
N TYR A 434 -10.98 5.36 -35.52
CA TYR A 434 -10.17 5.18 -36.72
C TYR A 434 -10.99 4.86 -37.98
N GLN A 435 -12.09 4.11 -37.82
CA GLN A 435 -12.99 3.80 -38.94
C GLN A 435 -14.01 4.92 -39.21
N LYS A 436 -14.46 5.60 -38.16
CA LYS A 436 -15.52 6.62 -38.21
C LYS A 436 -15.05 7.95 -38.80
N TYR A 437 -13.85 8.40 -38.45
CA TYR A 437 -13.36 9.74 -38.82
C TYR A 437 -12.15 9.67 -39.75
N GLY A 438 -12.32 10.19 -40.98
CA GLY A 438 -11.23 10.24 -41.97
C GLY A 438 -10.02 11.06 -41.50
N SER A 439 -10.24 12.17 -40.79
CA SER A 439 -9.18 13.01 -40.22
C SER A 439 -8.37 12.29 -39.13
N VAL A 440 -9.03 11.50 -38.29
CA VAL A 440 -8.37 10.68 -37.26
C VAL A 440 -7.49 9.64 -37.91
N LYS A 441 -8.03 8.92 -38.90
CA LYS A 441 -7.28 7.92 -39.68
C LYS A 441 -6.04 8.53 -40.33
N GLU A 442 -6.21 9.65 -41.02
CA GLU A 442 -5.12 10.33 -41.72
C GLU A 442 -4.00 10.74 -40.75
N LYS A 443 -4.37 11.33 -39.60
CA LYS A 443 -3.40 11.75 -38.59
C LYS A 443 -2.66 10.57 -37.98
N ILE A 444 -3.37 9.49 -37.64
CA ILE A 444 -2.77 8.26 -37.11
C ILE A 444 -1.81 7.66 -38.14
N ASP A 445 -2.22 7.49 -39.41
CA ASP A 445 -1.39 6.90 -40.46
C ASP A 445 -0.09 7.71 -40.68
N MET A 446 -0.17 9.05 -40.64
CA MET A 446 1.01 9.93 -40.71
C MET A 446 1.96 9.79 -39.52
N THR A 447 1.42 9.62 -38.31
CA THR A 447 2.22 9.43 -37.10
C THR A 447 2.87 8.04 -37.09
N VAL A 448 2.12 6.99 -37.43
CA VAL A 448 2.59 5.61 -37.57
C VAL A 448 3.74 5.53 -38.57
N LYS A 449 3.62 6.22 -39.71
CA LYS A 449 4.69 6.27 -40.71
C LYS A 449 5.98 6.86 -40.14
N ALA A 450 5.90 8.02 -39.47
CA ALA A 450 7.09 8.66 -38.91
C ALA A 450 7.72 7.85 -37.77
N LEU A 451 6.93 7.16 -36.94
CA LEU A 451 7.47 6.29 -35.90
C LEU A 451 8.17 5.07 -36.51
N ARG A 452 7.64 4.49 -37.59
CA ARG A 452 8.26 3.34 -38.28
C ARG A 452 9.55 3.67 -39.02
N GLU A 453 9.70 4.90 -39.51
CA GLU A 453 10.96 5.37 -40.08
C GLU A 453 12.10 5.38 -39.05
N HIS A 454 11.76 5.45 -37.76
CA HIS A 454 12.70 5.51 -36.65
C HIS A 454 12.91 4.18 -35.95
N SER A 455 11.87 3.36 -35.86
CA SER A 455 11.95 2.02 -35.30
C SER A 455 11.10 1.04 -36.12
N SER A 456 11.77 0.21 -36.91
CA SER A 456 11.13 -0.77 -37.78
C SER A 456 10.47 -1.93 -37.02
N SER A 457 10.70 -2.05 -35.71
CA SER A 457 10.12 -3.09 -34.84
C SER A 457 8.72 -2.74 -34.32
N ILE A 458 8.20 -1.53 -34.58
CA ILE A 458 6.89 -1.11 -34.08
C ILE A 458 5.75 -1.65 -34.95
N GLN A 459 4.91 -2.49 -34.35
CA GLN A 459 3.70 -3.05 -34.95
C GLN A 459 2.50 -2.13 -34.72
N PHE A 460 1.59 -2.08 -35.69
CA PHE A 460 0.38 -1.25 -35.61
C PHE A 460 -0.85 -2.15 -35.42
N ILE A 461 -1.59 -1.91 -34.34
CA ILE A 461 -2.76 -2.68 -33.91
C ILE A 461 -4.00 -1.82 -34.08
N SER A 462 -4.88 -2.23 -34.99
CA SER A 462 -6.14 -1.52 -35.33
C SER A 462 -7.37 -2.41 -35.29
N ASP A 463 -7.18 -3.70 -34.97
CA ASP A 463 -8.23 -4.71 -34.92
C ASP A 463 -8.71 -5.01 -33.49
N LYS A 464 -8.00 -4.53 -32.47
CA LYS A 464 -8.27 -4.76 -31.03
C LYS A 464 -8.76 -3.47 -30.36
N PRO A 465 -9.46 -3.57 -29.21
CA PRO A 465 -9.75 -2.39 -28.40
C PRO A 465 -8.46 -1.67 -27.98
N LEU A 466 -8.59 -0.46 -27.44
CA LEU A 466 -7.50 0.16 -26.68
C LEU A 466 -7.18 -0.66 -25.41
N PRO A 467 -5.89 -0.74 -25.01
CA PRO A 467 -5.51 -1.25 -23.70
C PRO A 467 -5.94 -0.29 -22.58
N PRO A 468 -6.04 -0.75 -21.32
CA PRO A 468 -6.38 0.11 -20.19
C PRO A 468 -5.37 1.25 -20.06
N SER A 469 -5.83 2.47 -20.33
CA SER A 469 -4.99 3.66 -20.40
C SER A 469 -5.83 4.93 -20.15
N SER A 470 -5.18 6.04 -19.79
CA SER A 470 -5.81 7.35 -19.60
C SER A 470 -6.56 7.87 -20.83
N LEU A 471 -6.19 7.42 -22.04
CA LEU A 471 -6.90 7.73 -23.29
C LEU A 471 -8.41 7.47 -23.20
N HIS A 472 -8.83 6.46 -22.44
CA HIS A 472 -10.25 6.16 -22.29
C HIS A 472 -11.05 7.33 -21.71
N SER A 473 -10.51 8.05 -20.74
CA SER A 473 -11.17 9.22 -20.14
C SER A 473 -11.45 10.31 -21.17
N PHE A 474 -10.52 10.55 -22.09
CA PHE A 474 -10.65 11.58 -23.13
C PHE A 474 -11.60 11.14 -24.24
N LEU A 475 -11.39 9.94 -24.78
CA LEU A 475 -12.17 9.43 -25.91
C LEU A 475 -13.62 9.08 -25.55
N LYS A 476 -13.92 8.92 -24.25
CA LYS A 476 -15.29 8.75 -23.75
C LYS A 476 -16.14 9.99 -24.02
N GLU A 477 -15.52 11.17 -23.90
CA GLU A 477 -16.20 12.46 -24.06
C GLU A 477 -16.05 13.02 -25.49
N ASP A 478 -14.91 12.78 -26.15
CA ASP A 478 -14.69 13.16 -27.55
C ASP A 478 -13.89 12.09 -28.31
N ASP A 479 -14.61 11.23 -29.05
CA ASP A 479 -14.05 10.16 -29.87
C ASP A 479 -13.44 10.65 -31.20
N SER A 480 -13.46 11.97 -31.48
CA SER A 480 -12.89 12.57 -32.70
C SER A 480 -11.42 12.96 -32.54
N ILE A 481 -10.87 12.88 -31.33
CA ILE A 481 -9.46 13.20 -31.05
C ILE A 481 -8.58 12.01 -31.49
N PRO A 482 -7.58 12.20 -32.38
CA PRO A 482 -6.69 11.11 -32.75
C PRO A 482 -5.76 10.74 -31.59
N ALA A 483 -5.72 9.45 -31.26
CA ALA A 483 -5.02 8.94 -30.07
C ALA A 483 -4.27 7.63 -30.36
N ILE A 484 -3.06 7.47 -29.78
CA ILE A 484 -2.24 6.26 -29.86
C ILE A 484 -1.72 5.87 -28.47
N ALA A 485 -1.82 4.58 -28.10
CA ALA A 485 -1.09 4.03 -26.96
C ALA A 485 0.12 3.21 -27.44
N ILE A 486 1.32 3.48 -26.92
CA ILE A 486 2.54 2.70 -27.19
C ILE A 486 2.81 1.78 -26.01
N THR A 487 2.96 0.48 -26.28
CA THR A 487 3.16 -0.54 -25.23
C THR A 487 4.15 -1.61 -25.68
N GLY A 488 4.64 -2.41 -24.73
CA GLY A 488 5.49 -3.58 -24.98
C GLY A 488 4.72 -4.85 -25.35
N TYR A 489 3.40 -4.78 -25.56
CA TYR A 489 2.54 -5.93 -25.80
C TYR A 489 1.47 -5.66 -26.88
N GLY A 490 1.15 -6.67 -27.70
CA GLY A 490 0.18 -6.52 -28.80
C GLY A 490 -1.22 -7.06 -28.53
N SER A 491 -1.40 -7.86 -27.48
CA SER A 491 -2.69 -8.50 -27.16
C SER A 491 -2.93 -8.59 -25.65
N SER A 492 -2.23 -9.45 -24.93
CA SER A 492 -2.26 -9.47 -23.45
C SER A 492 -0.97 -8.91 -22.88
N PHE A 493 -1.02 -8.40 -21.65
CA PHE A 493 0.13 -7.92 -20.91
C PHE A 493 1.24 -8.98 -20.90
N THR A 494 2.45 -8.54 -21.18
CA THR A 494 3.65 -9.35 -20.99
C THR A 494 4.03 -9.42 -19.51
N ASN A 495 3.68 -8.39 -18.73
CA ASN A 495 3.77 -8.40 -17.29
C ASN A 495 2.76 -9.38 -16.66
N ARG A 496 3.29 -10.36 -15.93
CA ARG A 496 2.53 -11.39 -15.23
C ARG A 496 2.01 -10.97 -13.86
N PHE A 497 2.53 -9.85 -13.35
CA PHE A 497 2.31 -9.33 -12.01
C PHE A 497 1.62 -7.98 -12.00
N TYR A 498 0.90 -7.62 -13.07
CA TYR A 498 0.20 -6.34 -13.18
C TYR A 498 -0.60 -6.01 -11.91
N ASN A 499 -0.38 -4.81 -11.33
CA ASN A 499 -1.05 -4.38 -10.09
C ASN A 499 -0.98 -5.44 -8.98
N SER A 500 0.24 -5.92 -8.68
CA SER A 500 0.49 -6.90 -7.63
C SER A 500 1.64 -6.52 -6.71
N PHE A 501 1.63 -7.00 -5.46
CA PHE A 501 2.80 -6.98 -4.56
C PHE A 501 4.01 -7.75 -5.12
N LEU A 502 3.83 -8.54 -6.20
CA LEU A 502 4.92 -9.21 -6.90
C LEU A 502 5.48 -8.41 -8.09
N ASP A 503 4.92 -7.22 -8.41
CA ASP A 503 5.39 -6.35 -9.51
C ASP A 503 6.67 -5.58 -9.17
N GLN A 504 7.66 -6.32 -8.68
CA GLN A 504 8.84 -5.77 -8.03
C GLN A 504 9.80 -5.06 -9.01
N PRO A 505 10.54 -4.03 -8.56
CA PRO A 505 11.33 -3.15 -9.41
C PRO A 505 12.42 -3.86 -10.21
N ARG A 506 12.88 -5.04 -9.77
CA ARG A 506 13.90 -5.85 -10.44
C ARG A 506 13.64 -6.05 -11.95
N PHE A 507 12.38 -6.00 -12.38
CA PHE A 507 12.01 -6.12 -13.79
C PHE A 507 12.35 -4.89 -14.65
N LEU A 508 12.74 -3.77 -14.04
CA LEU A 508 13.24 -2.58 -14.73
C LEU A 508 14.76 -2.64 -14.98
N ASN A 509 15.48 -3.57 -14.35
CA ASN A 509 16.93 -3.72 -14.56
C ASN A 509 17.25 -4.72 -15.68
N ILE A 510 16.42 -4.73 -16.72
CA ILE A 510 16.54 -5.63 -17.86
C ILE A 510 17.08 -4.81 -19.06
N PRO A 511 18.19 -5.23 -19.70
CA PRO A 511 18.77 -4.49 -20.83
C PRO A 511 17.80 -4.23 -21.98
N GLU A 512 16.93 -5.18 -22.29
CA GLU A 512 15.90 -5.12 -23.33
C GLU A 512 14.89 -3.99 -23.05
N TYR A 513 14.45 -3.87 -21.79
CA TYR A 513 13.59 -2.75 -21.37
C TYR A 513 14.31 -1.41 -21.56
N LYS A 514 15.54 -1.26 -21.06
CA LYS A 514 16.29 0.01 -21.12
C LYS A 514 16.45 0.49 -22.56
N LYS A 515 16.84 -0.41 -23.46
CA LYS A 515 16.94 -0.13 -24.90
C LYS A 515 15.60 0.30 -25.48
N THR A 516 14.54 -0.46 -25.23
CA THR A 516 13.20 -0.18 -25.74
C THR A 516 12.68 1.18 -25.24
N ALA A 517 12.84 1.47 -23.96
CA ALA A 517 12.44 2.74 -23.36
C ALA A 517 13.17 3.94 -23.96
N LEU A 518 14.49 3.82 -24.20
CA LEU A 518 15.28 4.85 -24.87
C LEU A 518 14.86 5.05 -26.34
N ASP A 519 14.57 3.98 -27.07
CA ASP A 519 14.10 4.05 -28.46
C ASP A 519 12.73 4.76 -28.55
N VAL A 520 11.82 4.42 -27.64
CA VAL A 520 10.52 5.11 -27.53
C VAL A 520 10.73 6.57 -27.16
N ALA A 521 11.53 6.87 -26.13
CA ALA A 521 11.77 8.25 -25.69
C ALA A 521 12.36 9.13 -26.81
N ASN A 522 13.37 8.64 -27.53
CA ASN A 522 13.94 9.35 -28.69
C ASN A 522 12.91 9.57 -29.80
N SER A 523 12.05 8.58 -30.07
CA SER A 523 10.99 8.69 -31.07
C SER A 523 9.94 9.73 -30.68
N LEU A 524 9.60 9.83 -29.38
CA LEU A 524 8.65 10.80 -28.86
C LEU A 524 9.20 12.23 -28.88
N VAL A 525 10.48 12.44 -28.61
CA VAL A 525 11.14 13.75 -28.75
C VAL A 525 11.03 14.23 -30.20
N LYS A 526 11.36 13.36 -31.16
CA LYS A 526 11.26 13.67 -32.59
C LYS A 526 9.82 13.99 -33.02
N LEU A 527 8.87 13.16 -32.59
CA LEU A 527 7.45 13.36 -32.87
C LEU A 527 6.94 14.68 -32.29
N SER A 528 7.38 15.05 -31.09
CA SER A 528 7.04 16.31 -30.44
C SER A 528 7.52 17.53 -31.23
N LEU A 529 8.78 17.51 -31.66
CA LEU A 529 9.34 18.59 -32.49
C LEU A 529 8.70 18.64 -33.88
N ARG A 530 8.43 17.48 -34.48
CA ARG A 530 7.69 17.36 -35.74
C ARG A 530 6.29 17.96 -35.62
N TRP A 531 5.56 17.66 -34.53
CA TRP A 531 4.26 18.26 -34.24
C TRP A 531 4.35 19.79 -34.18
N LEU A 532 5.28 20.32 -33.39
CA LEU A 532 5.49 21.76 -33.24
C LEU A 532 5.88 22.44 -34.56
N ASN A 533 6.52 21.71 -35.47
CA ASN A 533 6.93 22.20 -36.79
C ASN A 533 5.92 21.88 -37.91
N ASN A 534 4.62 21.84 -37.60
CA ASN A 534 3.55 21.57 -38.58
C ASN A 534 3.74 20.25 -39.35
N ASP A 535 4.08 19.20 -38.62
CA ASP A 535 4.23 17.82 -39.11
C ASP A 535 5.43 17.62 -40.07
N VAL A 536 6.39 18.56 -40.05
CA VAL A 536 7.67 18.52 -40.79
C VAL A 536 8.82 18.20 -39.83
N ASP A 537 9.69 17.27 -40.23
CA ASP A 537 10.84 16.87 -39.41
C ASP A 537 11.78 18.04 -39.13
N VAL A 538 12.31 18.05 -37.90
CA VAL A 538 13.30 19.02 -37.44
C VAL A 538 14.69 18.39 -37.58
N LEU A 539 15.63 19.15 -38.14
CA LEU A 539 17.03 18.73 -38.25
C LEU A 539 17.68 18.69 -36.85
N ASP A 540 18.47 17.65 -36.60
CA ASP A 540 19.22 17.44 -35.36
C ASP A 540 18.36 17.64 -34.08
N PRO A 541 17.34 16.77 -33.88
CA PRO A 541 16.57 16.76 -32.64
C PRO A 541 17.46 16.35 -31.45
N PRO A 542 17.16 16.82 -30.22
CA PRO A 542 17.96 16.43 -29.06
C PRO A 542 17.79 14.93 -28.80
N VAL A 543 18.87 14.28 -28.37
CA VAL A 543 18.91 12.85 -28.05
C VAL A 543 18.77 12.68 -26.55
N VAL A 544 17.99 11.68 -26.15
CA VAL A 544 17.81 11.31 -24.73
C VAL A 544 19.14 10.91 -24.11
N ASN A 545 19.44 11.46 -22.94
CA ASN A 545 20.66 11.15 -22.22
C ASN A 545 20.56 9.79 -21.51
N GLN A 546 21.21 8.78 -22.10
CA GLN A 546 21.23 7.42 -21.56
C GLN A 546 21.76 7.36 -20.11
N THR A 547 22.82 8.10 -19.78
CA THR A 547 23.38 8.12 -18.43
C THR A 547 22.37 8.63 -17.41
N MET A 548 21.63 9.70 -17.74
CA MET A 548 20.59 10.21 -16.85
C MET A 548 19.42 9.23 -16.73
N PHE A 549 19.01 8.59 -17.83
CA PHE A 549 17.98 7.56 -17.82
C PHE A 549 18.37 6.36 -16.92
N ASP A 550 19.63 5.92 -16.99
CA ASP A 550 20.15 4.86 -16.13
C ASP A 550 20.15 5.27 -14.65
N ILE A 551 20.62 6.49 -14.32
CA ILE A 551 20.58 7.00 -12.94
C ILE A 551 19.15 7.07 -12.41
N MET A 552 18.20 7.61 -13.18
CA MET A 552 16.79 7.65 -12.80
C MET A 552 16.24 6.24 -12.59
N THR A 553 16.51 5.32 -13.52
CA THR A 553 16.09 3.92 -13.41
C THR A 553 16.62 3.30 -12.12
N ASP A 554 17.91 3.46 -11.81
CA ASP A 554 18.53 2.95 -10.60
C ASP A 554 17.91 3.53 -9.34
N CYS A 555 17.56 4.83 -9.32
CA CYS A 555 16.83 5.44 -8.21
C CYS A 555 15.46 4.79 -7.98
N PHE A 556 14.71 4.57 -9.07
CA PHE A 556 13.43 3.89 -9.00
C PHE A 556 13.56 2.37 -8.76
N LEU A 557 14.77 1.78 -8.79
CA LEU A 557 14.98 0.38 -8.40
C LEU A 557 15.08 0.20 -6.87
N GLN A 558 15.66 1.13 -6.13
CA GLN A 558 16.06 0.91 -4.73
C GLN A 558 14.91 0.75 -3.71
N TRP A 559 14.77 -0.43 -3.10
CA TRP A 559 13.70 -0.76 -2.14
C TRP A 559 14.29 -1.35 -0.84
N PRO A 560 13.67 -1.13 0.34
CA PRO A 560 12.48 -0.30 0.63
C PRO A 560 12.76 1.20 0.69
N ASN A 561 14.03 1.60 0.76
CA ASN A 561 14.43 2.99 0.84
C ASN A 561 14.90 3.47 -0.54
N PHE A 562 14.37 4.59 -1.00
CA PHE A 562 14.85 5.34 -2.17
C PHE A 562 16.20 6.03 -1.84
N ASN A 563 17.21 5.26 -1.45
CA ASN A 563 18.52 5.76 -1.03
C ASN A 563 19.43 6.05 -2.22
N CYS A 564 18.94 6.84 -3.17
CA CYS A 564 19.71 7.20 -4.36
C CYS A 564 20.24 8.62 -4.25
N THR A 565 21.47 8.82 -4.73
CA THR A 565 22.16 10.11 -4.68
C THR A 565 21.36 11.22 -5.36
N LEU A 566 20.75 10.95 -6.51
CA LEU A 566 19.96 11.95 -7.25
C LEU A 566 18.74 12.43 -6.44
N PHE A 567 17.99 11.53 -5.82
CA PHE A 567 16.80 11.89 -5.03
C PHE A 567 17.18 12.59 -3.73
N LEU A 568 18.26 12.17 -3.08
CA LEU A 568 18.81 12.86 -1.90
C LEU A 568 19.26 14.28 -2.26
N GLN A 569 20.06 14.44 -3.32
CA GLN A 569 20.51 15.75 -3.80
C GLN A 569 19.35 16.66 -4.18
N LEU A 570 18.34 16.14 -4.90
CA LEU A 570 17.13 16.90 -5.20
C LEU A 570 16.43 17.33 -3.91
N SER A 571 16.26 16.43 -2.95
CA SER A 571 15.58 16.74 -1.68
C SER A 571 16.34 17.78 -0.86
N GLU A 572 17.66 17.65 -0.75
CA GLU A 572 18.54 18.58 -0.03
C GLU A 572 18.65 19.95 -0.70
N SER A 573 18.44 20.02 -2.00
CA SER A 573 18.50 21.28 -2.76
C SER A 573 17.28 22.19 -2.53
N LEU A 574 16.18 21.64 -2.01
CA LEU A 574 14.90 22.32 -1.86
C LEU A 574 14.82 23.22 -0.62
N PRO A 575 13.92 24.23 -0.60
CA PRO A 575 13.62 25.01 0.59
C PRO A 575 12.94 24.15 1.68
N PRO A 576 12.95 24.57 2.96
CA PRO A 576 12.56 23.72 4.10
C PRO A 576 11.23 22.98 3.95
N SER A 577 10.16 23.64 3.50
CA SER A 577 8.85 22.99 3.34
C SER A 577 8.83 21.88 2.27
N TRP A 578 9.49 22.13 1.14
CA TRP A 578 9.63 21.15 0.06
C TRP A 578 10.66 20.07 0.40
N HIS A 579 11.70 20.43 1.14
CA HIS A 579 12.70 19.50 1.69
C HIS A 579 12.04 18.49 2.62
N ASP A 580 11.27 18.95 3.61
CA ASP A 580 10.58 18.08 4.57
C ASP A 580 9.58 17.18 3.85
N MET A 581 8.85 17.69 2.86
CA MET A 581 7.95 16.89 2.02
C MET A 581 8.71 15.80 1.24
N ALA A 582 9.77 16.15 0.52
CA ALA A 582 10.56 15.21 -0.26
C ALA A 582 11.23 14.16 0.64
N LEU A 583 11.83 14.57 1.76
CA LEU A 583 12.47 13.67 2.71
C LEU A 583 11.45 12.74 3.40
N ASN A 584 10.25 13.23 3.71
CA ASN A 584 9.16 12.37 4.18
C ASN A 584 8.79 11.31 3.13
N ALA A 585 8.72 11.69 1.84
CA ALA A 585 8.51 10.73 0.76
C ALA A 585 9.56 9.59 0.73
N LEU A 586 10.80 9.86 1.18
CA LEU A 586 11.87 8.87 1.27
C LEU A 586 11.84 8.03 2.55
N THR A 587 11.38 8.60 3.68
CA THR A 587 11.69 8.06 5.02
C THR A 587 10.47 7.62 5.83
N THR A 588 9.32 8.27 5.69
CA THR A 588 8.15 8.00 6.55
C THR A 588 7.21 6.92 6.02
N VAL A 589 7.38 6.48 4.77
CA VAL A 589 6.53 5.44 4.17
C VAL A 589 7.38 4.32 3.55
N PRO A 590 8.15 3.57 4.36
CA PRO A 590 9.02 2.50 3.87
C PRO A 590 8.17 1.40 3.21
N GLY A 591 8.07 1.46 1.87
CA GLY A 591 7.39 0.46 1.06
C GLY A 591 6.44 1.01 -0.01
N ARG A 592 5.77 2.15 0.22
CA ARG A 592 4.91 2.78 -0.82
C ARG A 592 5.75 3.46 -1.88
N ARG A 593 5.36 3.28 -3.13
CA ARG A 593 6.02 3.92 -4.27
C ARG A 593 5.04 4.52 -5.24
N THR A 594 3.99 3.76 -5.55
CA THR A 594 3.05 4.04 -6.63
C THR A 594 1.60 4.17 -6.13
N PHE A 595 1.33 4.05 -4.84
CA PHE A 595 -0.02 4.12 -4.28
C PHE A 595 -0.60 5.53 -4.30
N THR A 596 -1.73 5.70 -4.99
CA THR A 596 -2.51 6.93 -4.97
C THR A 596 -3.15 7.09 -3.59
N GLY A 597 -2.57 7.98 -2.77
CA GLY A 597 -2.92 8.19 -1.36
C GLY A 597 -4.35 8.69 -1.07
N LEU A 598 -4.57 9.11 0.18
CA LEU A 598 -5.88 9.55 0.68
C LEU A 598 -6.09 11.06 0.74
N GLY A 599 -5.12 11.84 0.28
CA GLY A 599 -5.17 13.29 0.32
C GLY A 599 -3.79 13.94 0.48
N PRO A 600 -3.70 15.26 0.24
CA PRO A 600 -2.44 16.00 0.32
C PRO A 600 -1.79 15.95 1.71
N GLU A 601 -2.58 15.78 2.77
CA GLU A 601 -2.09 15.72 4.16
C GLU A 601 -1.74 14.29 4.62
N TYR A 602 -2.20 13.23 3.93
CA TYR A 602 -2.21 11.86 4.49
C TYR A 602 -1.40 10.82 3.71
N MET A 603 -0.85 11.12 2.52
CA MET A 603 0.26 10.33 1.97
C MET A 603 0.89 10.96 0.72
N ILE A 604 2.22 11.05 0.76
CA ILE A 604 3.03 11.47 -0.36
C ILE A 604 3.24 10.25 -1.27
N LEU A 605 2.85 10.35 -2.54
CA LEU A 605 3.14 9.35 -3.56
C LEU A 605 4.58 9.58 -4.06
N PRO A 606 5.59 8.77 -3.67
CA PRO A 606 6.99 9.09 -3.95
C PRO A 606 7.28 9.11 -5.45
N SER A 607 6.67 8.21 -6.23
CA SER A 607 6.85 8.20 -7.69
C SER A 607 6.43 9.53 -8.31
N ARG A 608 5.31 10.09 -7.86
CA ARG A 608 4.79 11.38 -8.34
C ARG A 608 5.64 12.56 -7.85
N VAL A 609 6.06 12.60 -6.58
CA VAL A 609 6.95 13.67 -6.07
C VAL A 609 8.24 13.73 -6.86
N TYR A 610 8.96 12.61 -6.98
CA TYR A 610 10.26 12.63 -7.64
C TYR A 610 10.14 12.87 -9.14
N SER A 611 9.04 12.42 -9.76
CA SER A 611 8.77 12.77 -11.15
C SER A 611 8.46 14.25 -11.33
N GLU A 612 7.69 14.86 -10.44
CA GLU A 612 7.44 16.30 -10.44
C GLU A 612 8.74 17.09 -10.29
N LEU A 613 9.58 16.74 -9.31
CA LEU A 613 10.87 17.40 -9.07
C LEU A 613 11.82 17.24 -10.26
N LEU A 614 11.92 16.04 -10.84
CA LEU A 614 12.74 15.79 -12.02
C LEU A 614 12.24 16.56 -13.23
N MET A 615 10.94 16.51 -13.54
CA MET A 615 10.37 17.31 -14.62
C MET A 615 10.60 18.80 -14.38
N PHE A 616 10.45 19.26 -13.13
CA PHE A 616 10.64 20.66 -12.77
C PHE A 616 12.07 21.10 -13.08
N TYR A 617 13.05 20.29 -12.68
CA TYR A 617 14.47 20.51 -12.94
C TYR A 617 14.80 20.44 -14.44
N PHE A 618 14.29 19.43 -15.16
CA PHE A 618 14.59 19.22 -16.58
C PHE A 618 13.99 20.28 -17.50
N LEU A 619 12.74 20.67 -17.26
CA LEU A 619 12.03 21.64 -18.10
C LEU A 619 12.21 23.09 -17.63
N GLY A 620 12.90 23.29 -16.51
CA GLY A 620 13.05 24.60 -15.89
C GLY A 620 14.24 25.40 -16.43
N GLU A 621 14.07 26.71 -16.49
CA GLU A 621 15.12 27.66 -16.84
C GLU A 621 15.72 28.28 -15.57
N ARG A 622 17.05 28.42 -15.54
CA ARG A 622 17.76 29.12 -14.45
C ARG A 622 17.66 30.62 -14.68
N VAL A 623 16.85 31.31 -13.88
CA VAL A 623 16.57 32.75 -14.07
C VAL A 623 17.50 33.65 -13.27
N GLU A 624 17.87 33.24 -12.06
CA GLU A 624 18.84 33.95 -11.22
C GLU A 624 19.80 32.98 -10.53
N SER A 625 21.02 33.46 -10.26
CA SER A 625 22.06 32.70 -9.57
C SER A 625 22.94 33.58 -8.68
N GLY A 626 23.30 33.10 -7.49
CA GLY A 626 24.35 33.70 -6.66
C GLY A 626 24.30 33.27 -5.20
N ALA A 627 25.42 33.40 -4.49
CA ALA A 627 25.54 33.02 -3.07
C ALA A 627 24.57 33.77 -2.13
N ASN A 628 24.17 34.99 -2.49
CA ASN A 628 23.24 35.82 -1.71
C ASN A 628 21.76 35.62 -2.09
N LEU A 629 21.46 34.79 -3.09
CA LEU A 629 20.08 34.50 -3.50
C LEU A 629 19.40 33.70 -2.39
N THR A 630 18.17 34.10 -2.03
CA THR A 630 17.41 33.47 -0.94
C THR A 630 16.15 32.79 -1.45
N TYR A 631 15.61 31.87 -0.66
CA TYR A 631 14.28 31.32 -0.94
C TYR A 631 13.22 32.41 -1.13
N LYS A 632 13.27 33.46 -0.31
CA LYS A 632 12.31 34.57 -0.35
C LYS A 632 12.36 35.32 -1.69
N SER A 633 13.55 35.55 -2.25
CA SER A 633 13.68 36.24 -3.53
C SER A 633 13.11 35.41 -4.69
N CYS A 634 13.31 34.08 -4.71
CA CYS A 634 12.66 33.22 -5.71
C CYS A 634 11.14 33.18 -5.52
N PHE A 635 10.65 33.15 -4.28
CA PHE A 635 9.21 33.15 -4.00
C PHE A 635 8.53 34.46 -4.39
N GLU A 636 9.22 35.60 -4.25
CA GLU A 636 8.72 36.90 -4.69
C GLU A 636 8.51 36.94 -6.22
N MET A 637 9.30 36.21 -7.02
CA MET A 637 9.08 36.10 -8.47
C MET A 637 7.70 35.52 -8.80
N ASN A 638 7.28 34.48 -8.07
CA ASN A 638 5.96 33.87 -8.23
C ASN A 638 4.82 34.84 -7.91
N ASN A 639 5.05 35.77 -6.97
CA ASN A 639 4.05 36.80 -6.62
C ASN A 639 4.01 37.93 -7.66
N THR A 640 5.14 38.21 -8.32
CA THR A 640 5.20 39.26 -9.35
C THR A 640 4.65 38.82 -10.70
N ASN A 641 4.74 37.52 -11.01
CA ASN A 641 4.24 36.96 -12.26
C ASN A 641 3.45 35.68 -11.97
N PRO A 642 2.10 35.71 -12.02
CA PRO A 642 1.27 34.53 -11.76
C PRO A 642 1.46 33.40 -12.78
N LEU A 643 2.15 33.72 -13.89
CA LEU A 643 2.47 32.76 -14.94
C LEU A 643 3.68 31.92 -14.58
N GLN A 644 4.58 32.45 -13.74
CA GLN A 644 5.80 31.79 -13.33
C GLN A 644 5.54 30.81 -12.17
N ASN A 645 6.23 29.66 -12.26
CA ASN A 645 6.33 28.73 -11.15
C ASN A 645 7.83 28.50 -10.91
N CYS A 646 8.39 29.25 -9.98
CA CYS A 646 9.81 29.24 -9.65
C CYS A 646 10.04 28.59 -8.29
N LEU A 647 11.05 27.73 -8.23
CA LEU A 647 11.52 27.07 -7.01
C LEU A 647 12.98 27.41 -6.78
N PHE A 648 13.31 27.60 -5.51
CA PHE A 648 14.69 27.78 -5.05
C PHE A 648 15.41 26.43 -5.03
N TYR A 649 16.64 26.41 -5.56
CA TYR A 649 17.54 25.26 -5.54
C TYR A 649 18.92 25.68 -5.00
N ARG A 650 19.49 24.87 -4.11
CA ARG A 650 20.91 24.95 -3.75
C ARG A 650 21.72 24.05 -4.69
N GLU A 651 22.83 24.53 -5.24
CA GLU A 651 23.69 23.70 -6.08
C GLU A 651 24.29 22.54 -5.28
N LEU A 652 23.83 21.34 -5.57
CA LEU A 652 24.38 20.09 -5.04
C LEU A 652 24.85 19.14 -6.15
N PHE A 653 24.69 19.53 -7.42
CA PHE A 653 25.05 18.72 -8.60
C PHE A 653 26.55 18.74 -8.94
N LEU A 654 27.35 19.61 -8.33
CA LEU A 654 28.80 19.69 -8.56
C LEU A 654 29.56 19.07 -7.38
N HIS A 655 30.51 18.20 -7.71
CA HIS A 655 31.41 17.49 -6.78
C HIS A 655 32.34 18.41 -5.97
N ASP A 656 32.31 19.73 -6.20
CA ASP A 656 33.18 20.71 -5.56
C ASP A 656 32.35 21.67 -4.69
N THR A 657 32.32 21.39 -3.39
CA THR A 657 31.48 22.07 -2.39
C THR A 657 31.97 23.46 -2.00
N SER A 658 33.04 23.97 -2.62
CA SER A 658 33.66 25.24 -2.23
C SER A 658 32.96 26.49 -2.79
N ASP A 659 32.11 26.35 -3.83
CA ASP A 659 31.35 27.46 -4.44
C ASP A 659 29.88 27.06 -4.68
N ALA A 660 29.18 26.62 -3.62
CA ALA A 660 27.75 26.31 -3.71
C ALA A 660 26.92 27.58 -3.93
N ASN A 661 26.59 27.87 -5.20
CA ASN A 661 25.67 28.94 -5.56
C ASN A 661 24.21 28.51 -5.35
N ASN A 662 23.35 29.46 -5.04
CA ASN A 662 21.89 29.24 -5.03
C ASN A 662 21.31 29.67 -6.38
N TYR A 663 20.25 28.99 -6.84
CA TYR A 663 19.57 29.25 -8.10
C TYR A 663 18.05 29.35 -7.91
N CYS A 664 17.39 30.19 -8.73
CA CYS A 664 15.96 30.08 -8.97
C CYS A 664 15.74 29.37 -10.30
N ILE A 665 15.03 28.24 -10.27
CA ILE A 665 14.59 27.52 -11.46
C ILE A 665 13.11 27.82 -11.67
N CYS A 666 12.74 28.37 -12.82
CA CYS A 666 11.36 28.61 -13.20
C CYS A 666 10.93 27.57 -14.25
N SER A 667 9.86 26.84 -13.97
CA SER A 667 9.46 25.68 -14.76
C SER A 667 8.00 25.76 -15.19
N PRO A 668 7.63 25.22 -16.37
CA PRO A 668 6.23 25.07 -16.78
C PRO A 668 5.48 23.99 -16.00
N VAL A 669 6.18 23.20 -15.18
CA VAL A 669 5.60 22.09 -14.42
C VAL A 669 4.68 22.63 -13.33
N LYS A 670 3.47 22.08 -13.28
CA LYS A 670 2.44 22.36 -12.30
C LYS A 670 1.70 21.05 -11.97
N HIS A 671 0.82 21.10 -10.99
CA HIS A 671 -0.04 19.98 -10.64
C HIS A 671 -1.52 20.34 -10.69
N SER A 672 -2.38 19.35 -10.92
CA SER A 672 -3.84 19.47 -10.85
C SER A 672 -4.41 18.35 -9.98
N LEU A 673 -5.58 18.58 -9.39
CA LEU A 673 -6.19 17.62 -8.48
C LEU A 673 -6.48 16.30 -9.22
N ALA A 674 -6.08 15.18 -8.63
CA ALA A 674 -6.46 13.84 -9.07
C ALA A 674 -7.47 13.27 -8.07
N ARG A 675 -8.73 13.68 -8.20
CA ARG A 675 -9.86 13.22 -7.39
C ARG A 675 -11.07 13.03 -8.28
N SER A 676 -11.81 11.94 -8.09
CA SER A 676 -12.99 11.69 -8.90
C SER A 676 -13.99 12.86 -8.80
N PRO A 677 -14.52 13.36 -9.93
CA PRO A 677 -15.59 14.35 -9.94
C PRO A 677 -16.85 13.93 -9.17
N ALA A 678 -17.05 12.63 -8.92
CA ALA A 678 -18.14 12.11 -8.11
C ALA A 678 -18.25 12.77 -6.72
N PHE A 679 -17.12 13.21 -6.14
CA PHE A 679 -17.08 13.84 -4.82
C PHE A 679 -17.30 15.35 -4.84
N ASP A 680 -17.35 15.96 -6.04
CA ASP A 680 -17.55 17.41 -6.23
C ASP A 680 -18.91 17.76 -6.80
N ILE A 681 -19.56 16.81 -7.48
CA ILE A 681 -20.89 16.99 -8.03
C ILE A 681 -21.92 16.87 -6.89
N ALA A 682 -22.69 17.95 -6.66
CA ALA A 682 -23.78 17.94 -5.70
C ALA A 682 -24.81 16.84 -6.04
N ASP A 683 -25.29 16.13 -5.01
CA ASP A 683 -26.26 15.04 -5.13
C ASP A 683 -25.88 13.94 -6.14
N TYR A 684 -24.58 13.71 -6.33
CA TYR A 684 -24.10 12.68 -7.25
C TYR A 684 -24.63 11.29 -6.89
N ASN A 685 -25.14 10.57 -7.88
CA ASN A 685 -25.50 9.17 -7.71
C ASN A 685 -24.23 8.29 -7.75
N TYR A 686 -23.79 7.84 -6.58
CA TYR A 686 -22.61 6.97 -6.40
C TYR A 686 -22.69 5.64 -7.16
N LYS A 687 -23.88 5.26 -7.63
CA LYS A 687 -24.13 4.02 -8.39
C LYS A 687 -24.31 4.26 -9.89
N SER A 688 -24.11 5.49 -10.37
CA SER A 688 -24.34 5.83 -11.78
C SER A 688 -23.32 5.22 -12.74
N GLY A 689 -22.12 4.87 -12.27
CA GLY A 689 -21.03 4.37 -13.13
C GLY A 689 -20.40 5.43 -14.03
N LYS A 690 -20.74 6.72 -13.88
CA LYS A 690 -20.18 7.80 -14.71
C LYS A 690 -18.74 8.16 -14.30
N TYR A 691 -18.56 8.48 -13.04
CA TYR A 691 -17.28 8.77 -12.37
C TYR A 691 -17.07 7.78 -11.23
N SER A 692 -15.81 7.41 -10.99
CA SER A 692 -15.44 6.42 -9.98
C SER A 692 -15.70 6.94 -8.56
N THR A 693 -15.90 6.06 -7.59
CA THR A 693 -16.27 6.47 -6.22
C THR A 693 -15.42 5.75 -5.18
N TRP A 694 -14.15 5.52 -5.49
CA TRP A 694 -13.26 4.80 -4.60
C TRP A 694 -12.93 5.62 -3.36
N VAL A 695 -13.17 5.02 -2.21
CA VAL A 695 -12.74 5.53 -0.90
C VAL A 695 -11.96 4.43 -0.19
N MET A 696 -10.99 4.80 0.64
CA MET A 696 -10.29 3.85 1.50
C MET A 696 -10.66 4.10 2.96
N SER A 697 -10.76 3.02 3.72
CA SER A 697 -10.96 3.09 5.15
C SER A 697 -9.74 3.65 5.87
N LEU A 698 -9.99 4.47 6.89
CA LEU A 698 -8.97 4.82 7.87
C LEU A 698 -8.79 3.70 8.90
N VAL A 699 -7.64 3.72 9.57
CA VAL A 699 -7.27 2.81 10.66
C VAL A 699 -7.12 3.59 11.96
N ASN A 700 -7.55 2.99 13.08
CA ASN A 700 -7.43 3.63 14.40
C ASN A 700 -6.06 3.41 15.05
N ASN A 701 -5.48 2.22 14.84
CA ASN A 701 -4.22 1.79 15.45
C ASN A 701 -3.38 1.12 14.37
N GLU A 702 -2.07 1.12 14.58
CA GLU A 702 -1.16 0.35 13.74
C GLU A 702 -1.55 -1.14 13.72
N PRO A 703 -1.54 -1.77 12.54
CA PRO A 703 -1.73 -3.20 12.43
C PRO A 703 -0.67 -3.97 13.23
N THR A 704 -1.06 -5.02 13.94
CA THR A 704 -0.11 -5.85 14.69
C THR A 704 -0.39 -7.33 14.53
N MET A 705 0.68 -8.12 14.56
CA MET A 705 0.65 -9.56 14.60
C MET A 705 1.46 -10.07 15.79
N ARG A 706 0.93 -11.03 16.52
CA ARG A 706 1.65 -11.73 17.60
C ARG A 706 1.27 -13.18 17.68
N ILE A 707 2.21 -14.02 18.10
CA ILE A 707 1.98 -15.44 18.38
C ILE A 707 2.15 -15.75 19.87
N TYR A 708 1.47 -16.78 20.35
CA TYR A 708 1.48 -17.21 21.75
C TYR A 708 1.00 -18.65 21.89
N LEU A 709 1.27 -19.26 23.04
CA LEU A 709 0.79 -20.60 23.36
C LEU A 709 -0.57 -20.55 24.08
N VAL A 710 -1.45 -21.48 23.72
CA VAL A 710 -2.79 -21.64 24.27
C VAL A 710 -2.87 -22.98 24.99
N ASN A 711 -3.44 -22.97 26.20
CA ASN A 711 -3.73 -24.17 26.97
C ASN A 711 -5.14 -24.69 26.70
N SER A 712 -5.37 -25.97 27.01
CA SER A 712 -6.67 -26.60 26.79
C SER A 712 -7.81 -25.88 27.52
N PRO A 713 -9.02 -25.81 26.93
CA PRO A 713 -10.19 -25.26 27.62
C PRO A 713 -10.45 -25.93 28.97
N ALA A 714 -10.21 -27.24 29.07
CA ALA A 714 -10.31 -28.00 30.32
C ALA A 714 -9.34 -27.51 31.39
N TRP A 715 -8.10 -27.17 31.04
CA TRP A 715 -7.13 -26.60 31.97
C TRP A 715 -7.54 -25.20 32.44
N GLN A 716 -7.98 -24.35 31.51
CA GLN A 716 -8.47 -23.00 31.84
C GLN A 716 -9.64 -23.05 32.81
N LEU A 717 -10.60 -23.95 32.55
CA LEU A 717 -11.74 -24.19 33.44
C LEU A 717 -11.29 -24.72 34.81
N THR A 718 -10.33 -25.65 34.84
CA THR A 718 -9.79 -26.19 36.09
C THR A 718 -9.16 -25.09 36.94
N VAL A 719 -8.35 -24.22 36.34
CA VAL A 719 -7.72 -23.08 37.03
C VAL A 719 -8.80 -22.12 37.56
N PHE A 720 -9.81 -21.80 36.75
CA PHE A 720 -10.90 -20.92 37.14
C PHE A 720 -11.71 -21.47 38.32
N LEU A 721 -12.14 -22.75 38.23
CA LEU A 721 -12.90 -23.41 39.29
C LEU A 721 -12.08 -23.58 40.57
N THR A 722 -10.77 -23.86 40.46
CA THR A 722 -9.88 -23.91 41.61
C THR A 722 -9.78 -22.54 42.29
N GLY A 723 -9.67 -21.46 41.51
CA GLY A 723 -9.68 -20.10 42.03
C GLY A 723 -10.97 -19.75 42.79
N ILE A 724 -12.13 -20.11 42.23
CA ILE A 724 -13.43 -19.95 42.89
C ILE A 724 -13.49 -20.75 44.20
N GLY A 725 -13.05 -22.01 44.17
CA GLY A 725 -13.00 -22.86 45.35
C GLY A 725 -12.14 -22.26 46.46
N LEU A 726 -10.92 -21.84 46.12
CA LEU A 726 -10.01 -21.18 47.06
C LEU A 726 -10.59 -19.87 47.62
N PHE A 727 -11.30 -19.10 46.80
CA PHE A 727 -11.97 -17.87 47.24
C PHE A 727 -13.07 -18.15 48.29
N PHE A 728 -13.92 -19.15 48.08
CA PHE A 728 -14.94 -19.49 49.07
C PHE A 728 -14.37 -20.11 50.34
N VAL A 729 -13.31 -20.93 50.21
CA VAL A 729 -12.59 -21.47 51.36
C VAL A 729 -11.94 -20.34 52.17
N SER A 730 -11.32 -19.36 51.53
CA SER A 730 -10.71 -18.23 52.23
C SER A 730 -11.76 -17.37 52.93
N LEU A 731 -12.90 -17.08 52.28
CA LEU A 731 -14.03 -16.38 52.91
C LEU A 731 -14.57 -17.12 54.14
N PHE A 732 -14.69 -18.45 54.06
CA PHE A 732 -15.12 -19.27 55.19
C PHE A 732 -14.15 -19.14 56.36
N PHE A 733 -12.85 -19.31 56.12
CA PHE A 733 -11.84 -19.19 57.17
C PHE A 733 -11.77 -17.77 57.75
N ILE A 734 -11.81 -16.74 56.91
CA ILE A 734 -11.87 -15.34 57.37
C ILE A 734 -13.10 -15.14 58.25
N HIS A 735 -14.29 -15.59 57.82
CA HIS A 735 -15.51 -15.45 58.60
C HIS A 735 -15.41 -16.16 59.97
N VAL A 736 -14.90 -17.40 60.00
CA VAL A 736 -14.69 -18.15 61.23
C VAL A 736 -13.69 -17.45 62.15
N ILE A 737 -12.55 -17.00 61.62
CA ILE A 737 -11.51 -16.28 62.39
C ILE A 737 -12.05 -14.96 62.93
N THR A 738 -12.79 -14.18 62.13
CA THR A 738 -13.39 -12.92 62.57
C THR A 738 -14.43 -13.16 63.65
N LYS A 739 -15.31 -14.16 63.49
CA LYS A 739 -16.33 -14.51 64.48
C LYS A 739 -15.69 -14.98 65.81
N SER A 740 -14.62 -15.75 65.72
CA SER A 740 -13.87 -16.27 66.86
C SER A 740 -12.71 -15.38 67.30
N SER A 741 -12.61 -14.14 66.78
CA SER A 741 -11.47 -13.24 67.04
C SER A 741 -11.27 -12.93 68.52
N HIS A 742 -12.37 -12.76 69.26
CA HIS A 742 -12.37 -12.54 70.70
C HIS A 742 -11.86 -13.75 71.53
N LEU A 743 -11.81 -14.95 70.95
CA LEU A 743 -11.25 -16.16 71.58
C LEU A 743 -9.84 -16.47 71.07
N LEU A 744 -9.58 -16.15 69.80
CA LEU A 744 -8.32 -16.43 69.12
C LEU A 744 -7.24 -15.38 69.43
N PHE A 745 -7.63 -14.17 69.84
CA PHE A 745 -6.74 -13.05 70.10
C PHE A 745 -6.91 -12.43 71.50
N SER A 746 -7.67 -13.06 72.40
CA SER A 746 -7.75 -12.64 73.79
C SER A 746 -6.52 -13.10 74.57
N ASP A 747 -5.44 -12.30 74.47
CA ASP A 747 -4.64 -11.90 75.63
C ASP A 747 -3.72 -10.72 75.26
N SER A 748 -4.24 -9.51 75.49
CA SER A 748 -3.45 -8.31 75.81
C SER A 748 -4.36 -7.17 76.26
N LEU A 749 -5.27 -7.44 77.23
CA LEU A 749 -6.04 -6.37 77.87
C LEU A 749 -6.51 -6.72 79.29
N VAL A 750 -5.55 -7.01 80.19
CA VAL A 750 -5.65 -6.83 81.65
C VAL A 750 -4.19 -6.63 82.16
N ALA A 751 -3.72 -5.59 82.85
CA ALA A 751 -4.28 -4.41 83.50
C ALA A 751 -3.16 -3.32 83.68
N VAL A 752 -3.60 -2.15 84.16
CA VAL A 752 -2.84 -1.15 84.96
C VAL A 752 -1.93 -1.80 85.99
#